data_AF-A0A8T7LFW1-F1
#
_entry.id   AF-A0A8T7LFW1-F1
#
_cell.length_a   1.000
_cell.length_b   1.000
_cell.length_c   1.000
_cell.angle_alpha   90.00
_cell.angle_beta   90.00
_cell.angle_gamma   90.00
#
_symmetry.space_group_name_H-M   'P 1'
#
loop_
_entity.id
_entity.type
_entity.pdbx_description
1 polymer ?
#
loop_
_entity_poly.entity_id
_entity_poly.type
_entity_poly.pdbx_seq_one_letter_code
_entity_poly.pdbx_strand_id
1 'polypeptide(L)'
;MVHYLFVLLIAALLTPFPAAAAPGGAVSAELVLRLADGWPRLAGRYASGTHGSALGMALTRSGIRGMTTIGGGAYVLKLAPGIDPHALSRRLAALPGVIYAEPNRERWLMRVPGDESAARQWALATLQAFEAWDVTTGSDLVIAILDTGVSPTHPELRDRLLPGYDFVNMDDDPRDDDGHGTYTAGVAAAAGDNGIGVAGVCWSCRILPVKVLNRRGRGNDATIAAGIRFAVDRGARIISMSLGGPDDSRVLREAVAYAVERGVLLVAASGNGQAEGNLPNYPAAYPGVLAVSATGPDDAVTGFSTTGDFVDLAAPGAGVWSTLWNRTTGDTYGAADGTSAACPHVAGAAALVWTIRPELGAQQVAEVLMLGADDRGAPGKDPAYGYGRLNMFRALQVAADPGLLARSRIEGVVGGLAPDQATVVLSSGQETRPDAAGYYRFDGLPPGQYTVIVRTPAGDLQPRQASVSGTALSIARVDFAPGGGTGANTAFVPVPPPPRGVVYFPETGHTLRGAFLTYWRAQGGLRVFGFPISEEFLERGEDGRDVTVQYFERHRLELRPGNRPPYNVQLTRLGDMMLRERGIEWFTLPKGAPQPGCRYFAETGHSICEPFLSAWRASGLEFDRRRGKSEAENLALFGLPISEPMVETLPDGRLLLVQWFERARFEDHGADGVLFGLLGDELARARAWR
;
A
#
# COMPACT_ATOMS: atom_id res chain seq x y z
N MET A 1 30.49 61.80 51.58
CA MET A 1 31.60 62.38 50.80
C MET A 1 31.96 61.38 49.71
N VAL A 2 31.82 61.79 48.43
CA VAL A 2 32.60 61.33 47.24
C VAL A 2 32.43 59.84 46.86
N HIS A 3 32.17 59.37 45.63
CA HIS A 3 31.67 59.84 44.32
C HIS A 3 31.58 58.56 43.44
N TYR A 4 30.70 58.55 42.43
CA TYR A 4 30.64 57.66 41.24
C TYR A 4 30.05 56.23 41.31
N LEU A 5 28.78 56.18 40.87
CA LEU A 5 28.25 55.38 39.74
C LEU A 5 28.98 54.09 39.33
N PHE A 6 28.29 52.95 39.45
CA PHE A 6 28.38 51.84 38.48
C PHE A 6 27.01 51.15 38.38
N VAL A 7 26.35 51.33 37.24
CA VAL A 7 25.30 50.43 36.77
C VAL A 7 26.02 49.23 36.15
N LEU A 8 25.82 48.03 36.68
CA LEU A 8 26.27 46.79 36.05
C LEU A 8 25.11 45.80 35.97
N LEU A 9 24.80 45.46 34.72
CA LEU A 9 23.89 44.42 34.26
C LEU A 9 24.01 43.12 35.07
N ILE A 10 22.87 42.58 35.49
CA ILE A 10 22.73 41.16 35.79
C ILE A 10 22.59 40.43 34.45
N ALA A 11 23.70 39.94 33.91
CA ALA A 11 23.69 38.92 32.87
C ALA A 11 23.67 37.54 33.54
N ALA A 12 22.49 36.94 33.61
CA ALA A 12 22.35 35.54 33.96
C ALA A 12 22.91 34.69 32.81
N LEU A 13 23.91 33.87 33.13
CA LEU A 13 24.47 32.83 32.26
C LEU A 13 23.40 31.77 31.97
N LEU A 14 22.67 31.95 30.88
CA LEU A 14 22.00 30.85 30.18
C LEU A 14 23.08 30.08 29.41
N THR A 15 23.53 28.96 29.97
CA THR A 15 24.21 27.94 29.16
C THR A 15 23.15 27.30 28.26
N PRO A 16 23.27 27.33 26.93
CA PRO A 16 22.33 26.61 26.08
C PRO A 16 22.50 25.11 26.34
N PHE A 17 21.39 24.43 26.60
CA PHE A 17 21.31 22.98 26.50
C PHE A 17 21.80 22.56 25.11
N PRO A 18 22.61 21.50 24.97
CA PRO A 18 22.96 20.99 23.66
C PRO A 18 21.66 20.54 22.97
N ALA A 19 21.38 21.13 21.81
CA ALA A 19 20.32 20.68 20.93
C ALA A 19 20.50 19.18 20.65
N ALA A 20 19.42 18.41 20.74
CA ALA A 20 19.41 17.02 20.32
C ALA A 20 19.93 16.95 18.88
N ALA A 21 21.02 16.21 18.67
CA ALA A 21 21.56 15.97 17.35
C ALA A 21 20.51 15.20 16.53
N ALA A 22 20.19 15.70 15.32
CA ALA A 22 19.27 15.04 14.41
C ALA A 22 19.73 13.59 14.10
N PRO A 23 18.82 12.63 13.89
CA PRO A 23 19.16 11.24 13.62
C PRO A 23 19.58 11.09 12.15
N GLY A 24 20.79 11.54 11.85
CA GLY A 24 21.55 11.14 10.68
C GLY A 24 22.92 10.73 11.19
N GLY A 25 23.28 9.45 11.07
CA GLY A 25 24.63 9.01 11.43
C GLY A 25 25.66 9.96 10.84
N ALA A 26 26.70 10.30 11.61
CA ALA A 26 27.69 11.31 11.22
C ALA A 26 28.09 11.10 9.75
N VAL A 27 27.88 12.15 8.96
CA VAL A 27 28.23 12.13 7.54
C VAL A 27 29.73 12.32 7.50
N SER A 28 30.45 11.33 6.99
CA SER A 28 31.89 11.46 6.88
C SER A 28 32.22 12.57 5.87
N ALA A 29 33.44 13.11 5.92
CA ALA A 29 33.91 14.06 4.90
C ALA A 29 34.19 13.35 3.56
N GLU A 30 33.33 12.41 3.16
CA GLU A 30 33.45 11.58 1.98
C GLU A 30 32.10 11.41 1.27
N LEU A 31 32.15 11.09 -0.02
CA LEU A 31 30.99 10.88 -0.88
C LEU A 31 31.21 9.63 -1.72
N VAL A 32 30.16 8.84 -1.96
CA VAL A 32 30.20 7.69 -2.88
C VAL A 32 29.58 8.10 -4.22
N LEU A 33 30.31 7.87 -5.30
CA LEU A 33 29.92 8.17 -6.67
C LEU A 33 29.94 6.90 -7.51
N ARG A 34 28.85 6.60 -8.22
CA ARG A 34 28.77 5.49 -9.17
C ARG A 34 28.54 5.97 -10.59
N LEU A 35 29.34 5.44 -11.51
CA LEU A 35 29.18 5.70 -12.95
C LEU A 35 28.50 4.53 -13.65
N ALA A 36 27.81 4.83 -14.75
CA ALA A 36 27.19 3.83 -15.60
C ALA A 36 28.23 3.02 -16.39
N ASP A 37 27.90 1.78 -16.74
CA ASP A 37 28.83 0.93 -17.48
C ASP A 37 29.09 1.52 -18.88
N GLY A 38 30.35 1.47 -19.33
CA GLY A 38 30.78 2.11 -20.57
C GLY A 38 31.08 3.62 -20.46
N TRP A 39 30.92 4.23 -19.29
CA TRP A 39 31.32 5.62 -19.03
C TRP A 39 32.81 5.78 -18.66
N PRO A 40 33.36 7.00 -18.76
CA PRO A 40 34.75 7.33 -18.45
C PRO A 40 35.25 6.76 -17.12
N ARG A 41 36.43 6.14 -17.13
CA ARG A 41 37.12 5.79 -15.88
C ARG A 41 37.68 7.05 -15.24
N LEU A 42 37.51 7.15 -13.92
CA LEU A 42 38.07 8.26 -13.17
C LEU A 42 39.49 7.94 -12.67
N ALA A 43 40.39 8.90 -12.85
CA ALA A 43 41.74 8.92 -12.28
C ALA A 43 41.98 10.28 -11.60
N GLY A 44 42.02 10.29 -10.27
CA GLY A 44 42.06 11.53 -9.49
C GLY A 44 40.79 12.38 -9.69
N ARG A 45 40.92 13.56 -10.29
CA ARG A 45 39.78 14.45 -10.64
C ARG A 45 39.46 14.45 -12.14
N TYR A 46 40.14 13.61 -12.90
CA TYR A 46 40.03 13.56 -14.35
C TYR A 46 39.23 12.34 -14.79
N ALA A 47 38.39 12.53 -15.80
CA ALA A 47 37.64 11.47 -16.45
C ALA A 47 38.08 11.40 -17.92
N SER A 48 38.46 10.23 -18.40
CA SER A 48 38.91 10.03 -19.79
C SER A 48 37.85 9.32 -20.64
N GLY A 49 37.57 9.86 -21.84
CA GLY A 49 36.57 9.33 -22.78
C GLY A 49 35.67 10.41 -23.38
N THR A 50 34.79 10.03 -24.32
CA THR A 50 33.88 10.93 -25.07
C THR A 50 32.96 11.78 -24.18
N HIS A 51 32.67 11.32 -22.96
CA HIS A 51 31.85 12.01 -21.97
C HIS A 51 32.64 12.51 -20.74
N GLY A 52 33.97 12.43 -20.77
CA GLY A 52 34.83 12.69 -19.61
C GLY A 52 35.00 14.17 -19.25
N SER A 53 34.86 15.08 -20.21
CA SER A 53 35.15 16.50 -19.98
C SER A 53 34.19 17.18 -18.99
N ALA A 54 32.88 16.92 -19.09
CA ALA A 54 31.88 17.51 -18.21
C ALA A 54 32.00 16.99 -16.76
N LEU A 55 32.12 15.67 -16.59
CA LEU A 55 32.31 15.04 -15.28
C LEU A 55 33.65 15.43 -14.66
N GLY A 56 34.74 15.42 -15.43
CA GLY A 56 36.06 15.86 -14.98
C GLY A 56 36.07 17.33 -14.54
N MET A 57 35.41 18.23 -15.28
CA MET A 57 35.26 19.65 -14.88
C MET A 57 34.44 19.81 -13.59
N ALA A 58 33.39 19.01 -13.42
CA ALA A 58 32.59 19.05 -12.20
C ALA A 58 33.40 18.57 -10.99
N LEU A 59 34.12 17.46 -11.11
CA LEU A 59 34.97 16.92 -10.06
C LEU A 59 36.12 17.86 -9.70
N THR A 60 36.76 18.49 -10.70
CA THR A 60 37.84 19.46 -10.49
C THR A 60 37.39 20.67 -9.67
N ARG A 61 36.14 21.12 -9.85
CA ARG A 61 35.51 22.26 -9.14
C ARG A 61 34.82 21.89 -7.82
N SER A 62 34.96 20.65 -7.33
CA SER A 62 34.16 20.13 -6.21
C SER A 62 34.94 19.97 -4.89
N GLY A 63 36.15 20.52 -4.78
CA GLY A 63 36.91 20.47 -3.52
C GLY A 63 37.36 19.06 -3.09
N ILE A 64 37.41 18.10 -4.01
CA ILE A 64 37.74 16.69 -3.74
C ILE A 64 39.25 16.55 -3.48
N ARG A 65 39.68 16.13 -2.30
CA ARG A 65 41.10 15.95 -1.94
C ARG A 65 41.68 14.60 -2.34
N GLY A 66 40.85 13.58 -2.47
CA GLY A 66 41.30 12.24 -2.82
C GLY A 66 40.16 11.41 -3.39
N MET A 67 40.52 10.32 -4.06
CA MET A 67 39.54 9.40 -4.63
C MET A 67 40.09 7.98 -4.58
N THR A 68 39.24 7.03 -4.19
CA THR A 68 39.57 5.60 -4.12
C THR A 68 38.50 4.79 -4.85
N THR A 69 38.90 3.78 -5.62
CA THR A 69 37.95 2.85 -6.25
C THR A 69 37.50 1.79 -5.25
N ILE A 70 36.20 1.47 -5.23
CA ILE A 70 35.62 0.43 -4.36
C ILE A 70 35.06 -0.76 -5.15
N GLY A 71 35.24 -0.76 -6.47
CA GLY A 71 34.79 -1.85 -7.35
C GLY A 71 33.50 -1.55 -8.09
N GLY A 72 33.24 -2.38 -9.11
CA GLY A 72 32.10 -2.27 -10.01
C GLY A 72 32.08 -1.03 -10.92
N GLY A 73 32.79 0.06 -10.63
CA GLY A 73 32.58 1.38 -11.26
C GLY A 73 32.14 2.47 -10.26
N ALA A 74 32.23 2.18 -8.96
CA ALA A 74 32.00 3.13 -7.88
C ALA A 74 33.31 3.64 -7.26
N TYR A 75 33.27 4.88 -6.77
CA TYR A 75 34.39 5.64 -6.24
C TYR A 75 34.01 6.31 -4.92
N VAL A 76 34.92 6.33 -3.96
CA VAL A 76 34.83 7.16 -2.74
C VAL A 76 35.63 8.43 -2.97
N LEU A 77 34.99 9.59 -2.82
CA LEU A 77 35.56 10.92 -2.98
C LEU A 77 35.77 11.55 -1.59
N LYS A 78 37.00 11.86 -1.23
CA LYS A 78 37.33 12.59 0.01
C LYS A 78 37.17 14.09 -0.20
N LEU A 79 36.43 14.76 0.66
CA LEU A 79 36.09 16.18 0.53
C LEU A 79 37.06 17.06 1.32
N ALA A 80 37.27 18.29 0.87
CA ALA A 80 37.95 19.31 1.67
C ALA A 80 37.04 19.75 2.84
N PRO A 81 37.63 20.19 3.97
CA PRO A 81 36.87 20.78 5.07
C PRO A 81 35.98 21.94 4.59
N GLY A 82 34.75 22.01 5.11
CA GLY A 82 33.77 23.05 4.78
C GLY A 82 32.92 22.77 3.53
N ILE A 83 33.14 21.66 2.84
CA ILE A 83 32.25 21.21 1.75
C ILE A 83 31.10 20.40 2.34
N ASP A 84 29.85 20.83 2.08
CA ASP A 84 28.65 20.06 2.43
C ASP A 84 28.51 18.84 1.50
N PRO A 85 28.63 17.60 2.04
CA PRO A 85 28.51 16.38 1.26
C PRO A 85 27.15 16.24 0.57
N HIS A 86 26.06 16.71 1.19
CA HIS A 86 24.70 16.58 0.63
C HIS A 86 24.47 17.50 -0.55
N ALA A 87 24.90 18.77 -0.45
CA ALA A 87 24.81 19.71 -1.56
C ALA A 87 25.63 19.23 -2.76
N LEU A 88 26.84 18.71 -2.52
CA LEU A 88 27.69 18.21 -3.58
C LEU A 88 27.13 16.94 -4.23
N SER A 89 26.56 16.02 -3.44
CA SER A 89 26.01 14.77 -3.97
C SER A 89 24.85 15.01 -4.93
N ARG A 90 23.91 15.90 -4.59
CA ARG A 90 22.82 16.30 -5.50
C ARG A 90 23.34 16.86 -6.83
N ARG A 91 24.40 17.68 -6.77
CA ARG A 91 24.99 18.28 -7.97
C ARG A 91 25.67 17.26 -8.87
N LEU A 92 26.37 16.29 -8.28
CA LEU A 92 27.02 15.21 -9.04
C LEU A 92 26.00 14.20 -9.59
N ALA A 93 24.96 13.88 -8.83
CA ALA A 93 23.89 12.96 -9.26
C ALA A 93 23.10 13.48 -10.47
N ALA A 94 23.05 14.79 -10.68
CA ALA A 94 22.41 15.40 -11.85
C ALA A 94 23.24 15.32 -13.14
N LEU A 95 24.49 14.82 -13.09
CA LEU A 95 25.35 14.73 -14.27
C LEU A 95 25.03 13.48 -15.09
N PRO A 96 25.02 13.58 -16.44
CA PRO A 96 24.91 12.43 -17.31
C PRO A 96 25.93 11.34 -16.95
N GLY A 97 25.47 10.10 -16.87
CA GLY A 97 26.32 8.93 -16.62
C GLY A 97 26.66 8.65 -15.16
N VAL A 98 26.23 9.50 -14.22
CA VAL A 98 26.24 9.20 -12.80
C VAL A 98 24.98 8.41 -12.47
N ILE A 99 25.13 7.14 -12.06
CA ILE A 99 24.00 6.33 -11.59
C ILE A 99 23.53 6.86 -10.23
N TYR A 100 24.48 7.14 -9.33
CA TYR A 100 24.19 7.77 -8.06
C TYR A 100 25.40 8.54 -7.53
N ALA A 101 25.13 9.55 -6.71
CA ALA A 101 26.10 10.22 -5.86
C ALA A 101 25.44 10.48 -4.49
N GLU A 102 26.05 10.01 -3.41
CA GLU A 102 25.50 10.12 -2.06
C GLU A 102 26.59 10.34 -1.01
N PRO A 103 26.31 11.05 0.09
CA PRO A 103 27.27 11.17 1.18
C PRO A 103 27.66 9.79 1.74
N ASN A 104 28.95 9.59 2.00
CA ASN A 104 29.38 8.40 2.71
C ASN A 104 29.01 8.56 4.20
N ARG A 105 28.49 7.50 4.81
CA ARG A 105 27.92 7.56 6.14
C ARG A 105 28.63 6.60 7.07
N GLU A 106 28.91 7.03 8.29
CA GLU A 106 29.43 6.14 9.33
C GLU A 106 28.35 5.14 9.78
N ARG A 107 28.78 3.95 10.18
CA ARG A 107 27.93 2.88 10.74
C ARG A 107 28.50 2.48 12.10
N TRP A 108 27.63 2.20 13.05
CA TRP A 108 27.96 1.78 14.41
C TRP A 108 27.55 0.32 14.62
N LEU A 109 27.99 -0.29 15.73
CA LEU A 109 27.51 -1.60 16.17
C LEU A 109 26.00 -1.52 16.45
N MET A 110 25.23 -2.46 15.91
CA MET A 110 23.76 -2.49 16.00
C MET A 110 23.31 -2.66 17.47
N ARG A 111 22.31 -1.88 17.91
CA ARG A 111 21.67 -2.08 19.22
C ARG A 111 20.85 -3.37 19.23
N VAL A 112 21.43 -4.42 19.80
CA VAL A 112 20.72 -5.65 20.18
C VAL A 112 20.28 -5.48 21.64
N PRO A 113 19.00 -5.66 21.99
CA PRO A 113 18.53 -5.57 23.37
C PRO A 113 19.25 -6.59 24.26
N GLY A 114 19.59 -6.19 25.50
CA GLY A 114 20.27 -7.05 26.48
C GLY A 114 19.40 -8.17 27.08
N ASP A 115 18.20 -8.37 26.56
CA ASP A 115 17.15 -9.27 27.04
C ASP A 115 17.49 -10.76 26.79
N GLU A 116 17.19 -11.62 27.76
CA GLU A 116 17.64 -13.03 27.79
C GLU A 116 17.20 -13.85 26.56
N SER A 117 16.01 -13.54 26.02
CA SER A 117 15.44 -14.24 24.86
C SER A 117 15.59 -13.48 23.54
N ALA A 118 16.39 -12.40 23.47
CA ALA A 118 16.57 -11.63 22.24
C ALA A 118 16.98 -12.52 21.04
N ALA A 119 17.82 -13.54 21.28
CA ALA A 119 18.25 -14.50 20.26
C ALA A 119 17.12 -15.41 19.73
N ARG A 120 15.99 -15.53 20.44
CA ARG A 120 14.80 -16.30 20.01
C ARG A 120 13.83 -15.45 19.19
N GLN A 121 13.93 -14.13 19.26
CA GLN A 121 13.03 -13.18 18.60
C GLN A 121 13.49 -12.88 17.16
N TRP A 122 13.54 -13.92 16.31
CA TRP A 122 13.95 -13.80 14.90
C TRP A 122 13.17 -12.71 14.15
N ALA A 123 11.89 -12.51 14.51
CA ALA A 123 11.01 -11.52 13.91
C ALA A 123 11.58 -10.10 13.99
N LEU A 124 12.26 -9.74 15.09
CA LEU A 124 12.86 -8.42 15.27
C LEU A 124 13.98 -8.16 14.25
N ALA A 125 14.79 -9.15 13.94
CA ALA A 125 15.83 -9.04 12.91
C ALA A 125 15.20 -8.89 11.51
N THR A 126 14.17 -9.68 11.20
CA THR A 126 13.44 -9.61 9.93
C THR A 126 12.79 -8.26 9.69
N LEU A 127 12.27 -7.64 10.75
CA LEU A 127 11.65 -6.31 10.72
C LEU A 127 12.65 -5.14 10.71
N GLN A 128 13.96 -5.40 10.75
CA GLN A 128 15.01 -4.40 10.95
C GLN A 128 14.80 -3.56 12.23
N ALA A 129 14.40 -4.21 13.32
CA ALA A 129 14.12 -3.55 14.59
C ALA A 129 15.39 -2.98 15.25
N PHE A 130 16.52 -3.70 15.15
CA PHE A 130 17.78 -3.27 15.77
C PHE A 130 18.27 -1.93 15.20
N GLU A 131 18.21 -1.77 13.88
CA GLU A 131 18.55 -0.50 13.22
C GLU A 131 17.50 0.59 13.48
N ALA A 132 16.23 0.21 13.65
CA ALA A 132 15.18 1.16 14.03
C ALA A 132 15.39 1.72 15.45
N TRP A 133 15.83 0.88 16.39
CA TRP A 133 16.08 1.26 17.78
C TRP A 133 17.32 2.12 17.98
N ASP A 134 18.22 2.18 16.99
CA ASP A 134 19.28 3.18 16.93
C ASP A 134 18.72 4.60 16.65
N VAL A 135 17.52 4.70 16.04
CA VAL A 135 16.83 5.97 15.80
C VAL A 135 15.91 6.32 16.97
N THR A 136 15.04 5.40 17.38
CA THR A 136 14.14 5.58 18.54
C THR A 136 13.65 4.23 19.07
N THR A 137 13.50 4.11 20.39
CA THR A 137 12.86 2.97 21.05
C THR A 137 11.41 3.25 21.45
N GLY A 138 10.89 4.41 21.03
CA GLY A 138 9.54 4.87 21.31
C GLY A 138 9.43 5.83 22.49
N SER A 139 8.23 6.35 22.69
CA SER A 139 7.83 7.25 23.77
C SER A 139 6.64 6.67 24.54
N ASP A 140 6.09 7.41 25.50
CA ASP A 140 4.94 7.02 26.33
C ASP A 140 3.58 7.02 25.60
N LEU A 141 3.59 6.88 24.27
CA LEU A 141 2.40 6.73 23.45
C LEU A 141 1.52 5.56 23.93
N VAL A 142 0.22 5.79 23.92
CA VAL A 142 -0.77 4.82 24.38
C VAL A 142 -1.20 3.90 23.23
N ILE A 143 -0.89 2.61 23.37
CA ILE A 143 -1.39 1.52 22.54
C ILE A 143 -2.49 0.79 23.32
N ALA A 144 -3.72 0.84 22.82
CA ALA A 144 -4.81 0.04 23.36
C ALA A 144 -4.79 -1.37 22.77
N ILE A 145 -4.82 -2.37 23.65
CA ILE A 145 -4.86 -3.79 23.30
C ILE A 145 -6.28 -4.29 23.54
N LEU A 146 -7.05 -4.41 22.47
CA LEU A 146 -8.42 -4.93 22.50
C LEU A 146 -8.39 -6.44 22.30
N ASP A 147 -8.42 -7.18 23.40
CA ASP A 147 -8.09 -8.62 23.40
C ASP A 147 -8.73 -9.36 24.61
N THR A 148 -8.13 -10.45 25.07
CA THR A 148 -8.54 -11.24 26.25
C THR A 148 -8.17 -10.60 27.59
N GLY A 149 -7.63 -9.38 27.59
CA GLY A 149 -7.04 -8.74 28.76
C GLY A 149 -5.52 -8.85 28.79
N VAL A 150 -4.88 -8.28 29.81
CA VAL A 150 -3.42 -8.34 29.97
C VAL A 150 -3.07 -8.72 31.40
N SER A 151 -2.08 -9.59 31.59
CA SER A 151 -1.60 -9.96 32.92
C SER A 151 -1.03 -8.75 33.66
N PRO A 152 -1.60 -8.35 34.82
CA PRO A 152 -1.13 -7.18 35.56
C PRO A 152 0.17 -7.43 36.32
N THR A 153 0.61 -8.69 36.42
CA THR A 153 1.81 -9.08 37.17
C THR A 153 3.01 -9.39 36.29
N HIS A 154 2.83 -9.48 34.97
CA HIS A 154 3.89 -9.86 34.06
C HIS A 154 5.05 -8.84 34.15
N PRO A 155 6.30 -9.29 34.44
CA PRO A 155 7.40 -8.38 34.75
C PRO A 155 7.74 -7.41 33.61
N GLU A 156 7.56 -7.83 32.35
CA GLU A 156 7.75 -6.95 31.17
C GLU A 156 6.70 -5.85 31.01
N LEU A 157 5.48 -6.08 31.53
CA LEU A 157 4.30 -5.29 31.17
C LEU A 157 3.78 -4.44 32.33
N ARG A 158 3.87 -4.92 33.57
CA ARG A 158 3.20 -4.34 34.75
C ARG A 158 3.44 -2.84 34.94
N ASP A 159 4.64 -2.36 34.65
CA ASP A 159 5.02 -0.94 34.86
C ASP A 159 4.54 -0.01 33.71
N ARG A 160 4.00 -0.59 32.64
CA ARG A 160 3.49 0.10 31.45
C ARG A 160 1.97 0.12 31.34
N LEU A 161 1.28 -0.70 32.12
CA LEU A 161 -0.18 -0.77 32.08
C LEU A 161 -0.82 0.53 32.55
N LEU A 162 -1.88 0.93 31.87
CA LEU A 162 -2.81 1.96 32.29
C LEU A 162 -4.07 1.31 32.87
N PRO A 163 -4.88 2.05 33.66
CA PRO A 163 -6.20 1.56 34.08
C PRO A 163 -7.09 1.29 32.86
N GLY A 164 -7.39 0.01 32.63
CA GLY A 164 -8.22 -0.46 31.53
C GLY A 164 -9.65 -0.80 31.94
N TYR A 165 -10.34 -1.60 31.14
CA TYR A 165 -11.72 -2.03 31.41
C TYR A 165 -12.04 -3.39 30.80
N ASP A 166 -12.85 -4.17 31.50
CA ASP A 166 -13.39 -5.46 31.06
C ASP A 166 -14.84 -5.32 30.60
N PHE A 167 -15.06 -5.35 29.29
CA PHE A 167 -16.39 -5.32 28.68
C PHE A 167 -17.09 -6.69 28.64
N VAL A 168 -16.39 -7.77 29.00
CA VAL A 168 -16.96 -9.11 29.11
C VAL A 168 -17.65 -9.28 30.46
N ASN A 169 -16.99 -8.86 31.54
CA ASN A 169 -17.52 -8.95 32.91
C ASN A 169 -18.12 -7.64 33.44
N MET A 170 -17.92 -6.53 32.70
CA MET A 170 -18.42 -5.19 33.02
C MET A 170 -17.82 -4.62 34.31
N ASP A 171 -16.50 -4.65 34.44
CA ASP A 171 -15.75 -4.10 35.56
C ASP A 171 -14.41 -3.46 35.14
N ASP A 172 -13.69 -2.85 36.09
CA ASP A 172 -12.40 -2.17 35.88
C ASP A 172 -11.18 -3.13 35.98
N ASP A 173 -11.36 -4.47 35.96
CA ASP A 173 -10.27 -5.46 36.02
C ASP A 173 -10.08 -6.20 34.67
N PRO A 174 -9.35 -5.62 33.70
CA PRO A 174 -9.11 -6.22 32.38
C PRO A 174 -8.02 -7.31 32.41
N ARG A 175 -7.97 -8.11 33.47
CA ARG A 175 -6.98 -9.17 33.63
C ARG A 175 -7.18 -10.25 32.59
N ASP A 176 -6.05 -10.74 32.06
CA ASP A 176 -6.06 -11.86 31.15
C ASP A 176 -6.44 -13.17 31.87
N ASP A 177 -7.37 -13.91 31.27
CA ASP A 177 -7.82 -15.23 31.72
C ASP A 177 -7.75 -16.30 30.61
N ASP A 178 -7.08 -15.96 29.51
CA ASP A 178 -6.79 -16.79 28.34
C ASP A 178 -5.28 -16.87 28.08
N GLY A 179 -4.62 -15.71 27.91
CA GLY A 179 -3.18 -15.59 27.63
C GLY A 179 -2.87 -14.80 26.35
N HIS A 180 -3.81 -14.74 25.41
CA HIS A 180 -3.61 -14.14 24.09
C HIS A 180 -3.32 -12.63 24.16
N GLY A 181 -4.08 -11.87 24.94
CA GLY A 181 -3.87 -10.43 25.08
C GLY A 181 -2.55 -10.07 25.78
N THR A 182 -2.11 -10.89 26.75
CA THR A 182 -0.77 -10.75 27.34
C THR A 182 0.34 -10.96 26.31
N TYR A 183 0.14 -11.90 25.38
CA TYR A 183 1.07 -12.15 24.30
C TYR A 183 1.15 -11.00 23.29
N THR A 184 -0.01 -10.51 22.83
CA THR A 184 -0.07 -9.41 21.85
C THR A 184 0.46 -8.10 22.43
N ALA A 185 0.18 -7.83 23.71
CA ALA A 185 0.74 -6.70 24.45
C ALA A 185 2.28 -6.73 24.50
N GLY A 186 2.88 -7.90 24.72
CA GLY A 186 4.34 -8.05 24.73
C GLY A 186 4.99 -7.83 23.38
N VAL A 187 4.38 -8.36 22.30
CA VAL A 187 4.91 -8.14 20.94
C VAL A 187 4.92 -6.63 20.62
N ALA A 188 3.85 -5.91 20.96
CA ALA A 188 3.76 -4.48 20.71
C ALA A 188 4.71 -3.66 21.59
N ALA A 189 4.76 -3.94 22.90
CA ALA A 189 5.31 -3.00 23.89
C ALA A 189 5.83 -3.65 25.19
N ALA A 190 6.33 -4.88 25.16
CA ALA A 190 7.20 -5.36 26.24
C ALA A 190 8.38 -4.39 26.43
N ALA A 191 8.88 -4.30 27.67
CA ALA A 191 10.11 -3.58 27.93
C ALA A 191 11.22 -4.08 27.01
N GLY A 192 12.13 -3.21 26.63
CA GLY A 192 13.38 -3.66 26.03
C GLY A 192 14.55 -3.17 26.85
N ASP A 193 15.66 -3.89 26.75
CA ASP A 193 16.96 -3.61 27.38
C ASP A 193 16.90 -3.55 28.91
N ASN A 194 16.03 -4.38 29.51
CA ASN A 194 15.90 -4.52 30.96
C ASN A 194 16.58 -5.79 31.51
N GLY A 195 17.17 -6.61 30.63
CA GLY A 195 17.90 -7.82 30.99
C GLY A 195 17.02 -9.01 31.40
N ILE A 196 15.72 -8.97 31.13
CA ILE A 196 14.80 -10.10 31.34
C ILE A 196 14.11 -10.45 30.01
N GLY A 197 13.62 -11.68 29.89
CA GLY A 197 12.58 -12.02 28.92
C GLY A 197 12.83 -11.56 27.48
N VAL A 198 12.00 -10.64 26.99
CA VAL A 198 11.84 -10.27 25.57
C VAL A 198 11.72 -8.77 25.39
N ALA A 199 12.17 -8.28 24.22
CA ALA A 199 11.95 -6.90 23.81
C ALA A 199 10.68 -6.76 22.95
N GLY A 200 9.78 -5.85 23.31
CA GLY A 200 8.66 -5.46 22.46
C GLY A 200 9.09 -4.50 21.34
N VAL A 201 8.22 -4.20 20.39
CA VAL A 201 8.54 -3.26 19.30
C VAL A 201 8.74 -1.82 19.81
N CYS A 202 7.88 -1.35 20.72
CA CYS A 202 7.98 -0.02 21.35
C CYS A 202 8.27 -0.14 22.85
N TRP A 203 9.53 0.04 23.25
CA TRP A 203 10.01 -0.22 24.62
C TRP A 203 9.43 0.72 25.67
N SER A 204 9.06 1.94 25.26
CA SER A 204 8.60 3.00 26.16
C SER A 204 7.07 3.21 26.14
N CYS A 205 6.35 2.51 25.26
CA CYS A 205 4.91 2.70 25.09
C CYS A 205 4.11 2.31 26.34
N ARG A 206 2.99 3.01 26.56
CA ARG A 206 2.00 2.65 27.57
C ARG A 206 0.95 1.73 26.95
N ILE A 207 0.48 0.77 27.74
CA ILE A 207 -0.48 -0.23 27.30
C ILE A 207 -1.81 0.05 27.98
N LEU A 208 -2.86 0.27 27.20
CA LEU A 208 -4.24 0.34 27.70
C LEU A 208 -4.93 -1.01 27.46
N PRO A 209 -5.06 -1.87 28.49
CA PRO A 209 -5.74 -3.16 28.34
C PRO A 209 -7.25 -2.96 28.23
N VAL A 210 -7.86 -3.47 27.16
CA VAL A 210 -9.32 -3.42 26.96
C VAL A 210 -9.81 -4.82 26.68
N LYS A 211 -10.41 -5.46 27.68
CA LYS A 211 -10.84 -6.85 27.56
C LYS A 211 -12.19 -6.90 26.86
N VAL A 212 -12.17 -7.43 25.63
CA VAL A 212 -13.35 -7.61 24.77
C VAL A 212 -13.56 -9.07 24.37
N LEU A 213 -12.59 -9.93 24.68
CA LEU A 213 -12.65 -11.37 24.48
C LEU A 213 -12.68 -12.09 25.83
N ASN A 214 -13.54 -13.11 25.93
CA ASN A 214 -13.64 -13.94 27.12
C ASN A 214 -12.50 -14.97 27.19
N ARG A 215 -12.50 -15.77 28.26
CA ARG A 215 -11.54 -16.84 28.57
C ARG A 215 -11.32 -17.94 27.53
N ARG A 216 -12.04 -17.90 26.40
CA ARG A 216 -11.95 -18.81 25.25
C ARG A 216 -11.57 -18.07 23.97
N GLY A 217 -11.08 -16.83 24.07
CA GLY A 217 -10.78 -15.95 22.94
C GLY A 217 -12.02 -15.50 22.15
N ARG A 218 -13.22 -15.47 22.75
CA ARG A 218 -14.47 -15.11 22.04
C ARG A 218 -15.06 -13.80 22.55
N GLY A 219 -15.41 -12.92 21.63
CA GLY A 219 -16.15 -11.67 21.90
C GLY A 219 -17.33 -11.50 20.95
N ASN A 220 -18.12 -10.47 21.17
CA ASN A 220 -19.20 -10.07 20.26
C ASN A 220 -18.98 -8.63 19.79
N ASP A 221 -19.60 -8.25 18.67
CA ASP A 221 -19.40 -6.94 18.03
C ASP A 221 -19.73 -5.75 18.94
N ALA A 222 -20.74 -5.88 19.82
CA ALA A 222 -21.15 -4.79 20.70
C ALA A 222 -20.06 -4.51 21.76
N THR A 223 -19.50 -5.57 22.36
CA THR A 223 -18.39 -5.50 23.29
C THR A 223 -17.14 -4.92 22.62
N ILE A 224 -16.81 -5.36 21.39
CA ILE A 224 -15.67 -4.84 20.62
C ILE A 224 -15.87 -3.36 20.28
N ALA A 225 -17.05 -2.99 19.77
CA ALA A 225 -17.39 -1.61 19.45
C ALA A 225 -17.33 -0.67 20.66
N ALA A 226 -17.80 -1.13 21.83
CA ALA A 226 -17.69 -0.39 23.08
C ALA A 226 -16.21 -0.23 23.50
N GLY A 227 -15.41 -1.29 23.37
CA GLY A 227 -13.97 -1.25 23.62
C GLY A 227 -13.22 -0.26 22.72
N ILE A 228 -13.57 -0.19 21.43
CA ILE A 228 -12.98 0.78 20.49
C ILE A 228 -13.27 2.21 20.97
N ARG A 229 -14.54 2.52 21.27
CA ARG A 229 -14.93 3.85 21.75
C ARG A 229 -14.22 4.21 23.05
N PHE A 230 -14.18 3.29 24.00
CA PHE A 230 -13.48 3.46 25.27
C PHE A 230 -11.99 3.76 25.08
N ALA A 231 -11.30 3.02 24.22
CA ALA A 231 -9.88 3.24 23.95
C ALA A 231 -9.62 4.66 23.40
N VAL A 232 -10.43 5.09 22.45
CA VAL A 232 -10.38 6.45 21.90
C VAL A 232 -10.60 7.49 23.01
N ASP A 233 -11.64 7.31 23.82
CA ASP A 233 -12.02 8.25 24.89
C ASP A 233 -10.98 8.31 26.03
N ARG A 234 -10.20 7.24 26.20
CA ARG A 234 -9.05 7.18 27.12
C ARG A 234 -7.73 7.66 26.49
N GLY A 235 -7.79 8.25 25.30
CA GLY A 235 -6.65 8.91 24.67
C GLY A 235 -5.69 7.97 23.95
N ALA A 236 -6.09 6.73 23.66
CA ALA A 236 -5.28 5.84 22.83
C ALA A 236 -5.03 6.48 21.45
N ARG A 237 -3.78 6.46 21.00
CA ARG A 237 -3.40 6.89 19.64
C ARG A 237 -3.47 5.73 18.66
N ILE A 238 -3.29 4.52 19.17
CA ILE A 238 -3.27 3.28 18.40
C ILE A 238 -4.18 2.27 19.10
N ILE A 239 -5.02 1.59 18.32
CA ILE A 239 -5.84 0.46 18.76
C ILE A 239 -5.37 -0.77 17.99
N SER A 240 -4.86 -1.78 18.70
CA SER A 240 -4.48 -3.07 18.14
C SER A 240 -5.58 -4.10 18.43
N MET A 241 -6.05 -4.76 17.38
CA MET A 241 -7.14 -5.73 17.41
C MET A 241 -6.69 -7.02 16.74
N SER A 242 -6.10 -7.91 17.54
CA SER A 242 -5.71 -9.25 17.10
C SER A 242 -6.91 -10.22 17.12
N LEU A 243 -8.02 -9.80 16.50
CA LEU A 243 -9.32 -10.46 16.51
C LEU A 243 -10.07 -10.21 15.20
N GLY A 244 -11.11 -10.98 14.94
CA GLY A 244 -12.09 -10.68 13.91
C GLY A 244 -13.04 -11.82 13.59
N GLY A 245 -13.94 -11.58 12.63
CA GLY A 245 -14.87 -12.55 12.08
C GLY A 245 -15.31 -12.22 10.66
N PRO A 246 -15.97 -13.15 9.95
CA PRO A 246 -16.30 -13.00 8.53
C PRO A 246 -17.46 -12.04 8.26
N ASP A 247 -18.28 -11.74 9.27
CA ASP A 247 -19.53 -10.99 9.11
C ASP A 247 -19.32 -9.47 9.26
N ASP A 248 -19.83 -8.71 8.30
CA ASP A 248 -19.95 -7.25 8.39
C ASP A 248 -21.02 -6.86 9.42
N SER A 249 -20.74 -5.79 10.17
CA SER A 249 -21.54 -5.37 11.31
C SER A 249 -21.61 -3.86 11.39
N ARG A 250 -22.82 -3.31 11.31
CA ARG A 250 -23.06 -1.86 11.36
C ARG A 250 -22.50 -1.22 12.63
N VAL A 251 -22.68 -1.85 13.79
CA VAL A 251 -22.20 -1.31 15.07
C VAL A 251 -20.68 -1.24 15.12
N LEU A 252 -20.00 -2.26 14.57
CA LEU A 252 -18.54 -2.30 14.51
C LEU A 252 -18.01 -1.27 13.50
N ARG A 253 -18.67 -1.13 12.34
CA ARG A 253 -18.37 -0.11 11.34
C ARG A 253 -18.51 1.32 11.88
N GLU A 254 -19.56 1.61 12.64
CA GLU A 254 -19.77 2.92 13.27
C GLU A 254 -18.72 3.20 14.36
N ALA A 255 -18.25 2.19 15.09
CA ALA A 255 -17.17 2.37 16.08
C ALA A 255 -15.80 2.58 15.41
N VAL A 256 -15.52 1.88 14.31
CA VAL A 256 -14.33 2.11 13.49
C VAL A 256 -14.34 3.53 12.92
N ALA A 257 -15.45 3.96 12.33
CA ALA A 257 -15.59 5.32 11.82
C ALA A 257 -15.37 6.37 12.92
N TYR A 258 -15.93 6.15 14.11
CA TYR A 258 -15.73 7.02 15.28
C TYR A 258 -14.25 7.22 15.65
N ALA A 259 -13.45 6.14 15.61
CA ALA A 259 -12.02 6.17 15.90
C ALA A 259 -11.23 6.85 14.78
N VAL A 260 -11.55 6.54 13.50
CA VAL A 260 -10.93 7.18 12.32
C VAL A 260 -11.16 8.70 12.32
N GLU A 261 -12.40 9.14 12.58
CA GLU A 261 -12.76 10.57 12.65
C GLU A 261 -11.99 11.33 13.75
N ARG A 262 -11.52 10.62 14.78
CA ARG A 262 -10.72 11.18 15.89
C ARG A 262 -9.21 11.01 15.68
N GLY A 263 -8.81 10.54 14.50
CA GLY A 263 -7.40 10.38 14.15
C GLY A 263 -6.69 9.28 14.95
N VAL A 264 -7.42 8.25 15.39
CA VAL A 264 -6.83 7.06 16.03
C VAL A 264 -6.50 6.02 14.97
N LEU A 265 -5.28 5.49 15.02
CA LEU A 265 -4.86 4.42 14.11
C LEU A 265 -5.42 3.08 14.59
N LEU A 266 -6.18 2.41 13.74
CA LEU A 266 -6.70 1.07 13.99
C LEU A 266 -5.83 0.07 13.22
N VAL A 267 -5.34 -0.96 13.90
CA VAL A 267 -4.55 -2.04 13.31
C VAL A 267 -5.23 -3.36 13.66
N ALA A 268 -5.49 -4.22 12.66
CA ALA A 268 -6.20 -5.46 12.89
C ALA A 268 -5.61 -6.64 12.11
N ALA A 269 -5.73 -7.83 12.68
CA ALA A 269 -5.29 -9.08 12.06
C ALA A 269 -6.16 -9.43 10.83
N SER A 270 -5.54 -9.80 9.71
CA SER A 270 -6.28 -10.10 8.47
C SER A 270 -7.12 -11.38 8.55
N GLY A 271 -6.86 -12.25 9.53
CA GLY A 271 -7.58 -13.50 9.75
C GLY A 271 -6.73 -14.74 9.47
N ASN A 272 -7.19 -15.90 9.94
CA ASN A 272 -6.49 -17.19 9.77
C ASN A 272 -7.31 -18.18 8.90
N GLY A 273 -8.18 -17.65 8.03
CA GLY A 273 -9.19 -18.38 7.27
C GLY A 273 -8.79 -18.65 5.82
N GLN A 274 -7.50 -18.73 5.49
CA GLN A 274 -7.06 -18.97 4.11
C GLN A 274 -7.62 -20.29 3.54
N ALA A 275 -7.57 -21.35 4.34
CA ALA A 275 -8.15 -22.65 3.98
C ALA A 275 -9.69 -22.63 3.91
N GLU A 276 -10.33 -21.59 4.43
CA GLU A 276 -11.78 -21.39 4.47
C GLU A 276 -12.27 -20.48 3.32
N GLY A 277 -11.41 -20.22 2.33
CA GLY A 277 -11.77 -19.48 1.12
C GLY A 277 -11.43 -18.00 1.15
N ASN A 278 -10.58 -17.54 2.08
CA ASN A 278 -10.14 -16.14 2.18
C ASN A 278 -11.30 -15.14 2.35
N LEU A 279 -12.30 -15.50 3.16
CA LEU A 279 -13.37 -14.55 3.49
C LEU A 279 -12.79 -13.29 4.15
N PRO A 280 -13.24 -12.08 3.79
CA PRO A 280 -12.84 -10.86 4.46
C PRO A 280 -13.06 -10.95 5.97
N ASN A 281 -12.09 -10.48 6.75
CA ASN A 281 -12.14 -10.52 8.21
C ASN A 281 -12.40 -9.10 8.77
N TYR A 282 -13.46 -8.91 9.53
CA TYR A 282 -13.80 -7.64 10.17
C TYR A 282 -13.35 -7.63 11.63
N PRO A 283 -12.75 -6.53 12.13
CA PRO A 283 -12.75 -5.20 11.53
C PRO A 283 -11.63 -4.92 10.52
N ALA A 284 -10.69 -5.83 10.26
CA ALA A 284 -9.55 -5.57 9.38
C ALA A 284 -9.95 -5.12 7.96
N ALA A 285 -11.03 -5.66 7.41
CA ALA A 285 -11.50 -5.31 6.08
C ALA A 285 -12.24 -3.94 6.00
N TYR A 286 -12.47 -3.23 7.11
CA TYR A 286 -13.10 -1.92 7.07
C TYR A 286 -12.15 -0.84 6.54
N PRO A 287 -12.65 0.11 5.71
CA PRO A 287 -11.88 1.29 5.36
C PRO A 287 -11.38 2.06 6.59
N GLY A 288 -10.10 2.43 6.59
CA GLY A 288 -9.47 3.14 7.70
C GLY A 288 -8.89 2.24 8.80
N VAL A 289 -9.02 0.92 8.67
CA VAL A 289 -8.30 -0.06 9.50
C VAL A 289 -7.12 -0.59 8.71
N LEU A 290 -5.93 -0.62 9.33
CA LEU A 290 -4.72 -1.16 8.73
C LEU A 290 -4.70 -2.68 8.94
N ALA A 291 -5.02 -3.43 7.88
CA ALA A 291 -5.09 -4.89 7.92
C ALA A 291 -3.70 -5.54 7.78
N VAL A 292 -3.40 -6.50 8.66
CA VAL A 292 -2.07 -7.12 8.76
C VAL A 292 -2.13 -8.63 8.53
N SER A 293 -1.48 -9.09 7.46
CA SER A 293 -1.27 -10.52 7.15
C SER A 293 0.01 -11.06 7.82
N ALA A 294 0.14 -12.39 7.90
CA ALA A 294 1.21 -13.07 8.62
C ALA A 294 2.25 -13.72 7.71
N THR A 295 3.53 -13.44 7.96
CA THR A 295 4.68 -14.13 7.34
C THR A 295 5.39 -15.09 8.28
N GLY A 296 6.05 -16.09 7.69
CA GLY A 296 6.92 -17.03 8.40
C GLY A 296 8.39 -16.60 8.44
N PRO A 297 9.26 -17.41 9.08
CA PRO A 297 10.72 -17.18 9.12
C PRO A 297 11.41 -17.13 7.76
N ASP A 298 10.79 -17.68 6.72
CA ASP A 298 11.22 -17.62 5.32
C ASP A 298 10.75 -16.34 4.60
N ASP A 299 10.13 -15.41 5.33
CA ASP A 299 9.53 -14.16 4.84
C ASP A 299 8.34 -14.37 3.88
N ALA A 300 7.84 -15.61 3.76
CA ALA A 300 6.68 -15.95 2.94
C ALA A 300 5.37 -15.77 3.73
N VAL A 301 4.28 -15.36 3.08
CA VAL A 301 2.94 -15.39 3.69
C VAL A 301 2.62 -16.81 4.11
N THR A 302 2.20 -16.96 5.37
CA THR A 302 1.85 -18.25 5.99
C THR A 302 0.58 -18.82 5.38
N GLY A 303 0.50 -20.14 5.26
CA GLY A 303 -0.65 -20.82 4.63
C GLY A 303 -1.98 -20.74 5.41
N PHE A 304 -1.98 -20.12 6.61
CA PHE A 304 -3.19 -19.81 7.35
C PHE A 304 -3.66 -18.37 7.12
N SER A 305 -2.78 -17.45 6.71
CA SER A 305 -3.09 -16.02 6.68
C SER A 305 -4.14 -15.71 5.64
N THR A 306 -5.27 -15.16 6.06
CA THR A 306 -6.28 -14.65 5.12
C THR A 306 -5.65 -13.55 4.26
N THR A 307 -5.80 -13.68 2.94
CA THR A 307 -5.33 -12.73 1.92
C THR A 307 -6.51 -12.08 1.19
N GLY A 308 -6.30 -10.90 0.62
CA GLY A 308 -7.33 -10.16 -0.11
C GLY A 308 -6.94 -8.71 -0.34
N ASP A 309 -7.67 -8.00 -1.20
CA ASP A 309 -7.41 -6.58 -1.52
C ASP A 309 -7.49 -5.63 -0.31
N PHE A 310 -8.11 -6.10 0.77
CA PHE A 310 -8.20 -5.40 2.04
C PHE A 310 -6.92 -5.47 2.88
N VAL A 311 -5.96 -6.37 2.58
CA VAL A 311 -4.67 -6.45 3.28
C VAL A 311 -3.81 -5.25 2.92
N ASP A 312 -3.25 -4.56 3.91
CA ASP A 312 -2.44 -3.36 3.71
C ASP A 312 -0.95 -3.57 3.98
N LEU A 313 -0.60 -4.44 4.92
CA LEU A 313 0.77 -4.79 5.27
C LEU A 313 0.89 -6.25 5.69
N ALA A 314 2.10 -6.79 5.63
CA ALA A 314 2.45 -8.06 6.23
C ALA A 314 3.46 -7.89 7.38
N ALA A 315 3.42 -8.77 8.37
CA ALA A 315 4.43 -8.84 9.43
C ALA A 315 4.64 -10.29 9.92
N PRO A 316 5.76 -10.60 10.60
CA PRO A 316 6.00 -11.92 11.16
C PRO A 316 4.84 -12.39 12.05
N GLY A 317 4.33 -13.58 11.76
CA GLY A 317 3.19 -14.16 12.47
C GLY A 317 3.28 -15.67 12.70
N ALA A 318 4.38 -16.34 12.32
CA ALA A 318 4.59 -17.75 12.68
C ALA A 318 5.86 -17.92 13.55
N GLY A 319 5.74 -18.65 14.65
CA GLY A 319 6.82 -18.90 15.59
C GLY A 319 7.34 -17.62 16.25
N VAL A 320 6.46 -16.64 16.49
CA VAL A 320 6.85 -15.35 17.08
C VAL A 320 6.96 -15.51 18.60
N TRP A 321 8.16 -15.30 19.14
CA TRP A 321 8.46 -15.44 20.56
C TRP A 321 8.16 -14.16 21.35
N SER A 322 7.36 -14.24 22.40
CA SER A 322 6.95 -13.08 23.24
C SER A 322 6.59 -13.50 24.67
N THR A 323 6.10 -12.54 25.46
CA THR A 323 5.41 -12.78 26.74
C THR A 323 4.22 -13.70 26.54
N LEU A 324 3.85 -14.46 27.57
CA LEU A 324 2.70 -15.34 27.54
C LEU A 324 2.16 -15.49 28.96
N TRP A 325 0.87 -15.80 29.08
CA TRP A 325 0.26 -16.17 30.34
C TRP A 325 -0.57 -17.42 30.15
N ASN A 326 -0.57 -18.32 31.13
CA ASN A 326 -1.57 -19.39 31.18
C ASN A 326 -1.93 -19.74 32.62
N ARG A 327 -3.06 -20.42 32.79
CA ARG A 327 -3.61 -20.76 34.12
C ARG A 327 -2.71 -21.66 34.97
N THR A 328 -1.86 -22.46 34.34
CA THR A 328 -1.05 -23.47 35.04
C THR A 328 0.26 -22.88 35.55
N THR A 329 0.95 -22.09 34.72
CA THR A 329 2.27 -21.54 35.04
C THR A 329 2.24 -20.07 35.44
N GLY A 330 1.15 -19.35 35.18
CA GLY A 330 1.11 -17.90 35.29
C GLY A 330 1.90 -17.21 34.17
N ASP A 331 2.55 -16.10 34.50
CA ASP A 331 3.42 -15.33 33.61
C ASP A 331 4.61 -16.18 33.12
N THR A 332 4.82 -16.21 31.79
CA THR A 332 5.86 -17.00 31.13
C THR A 332 6.20 -16.40 29.76
N TYR A 333 6.96 -17.12 28.94
CA TYR A 333 7.32 -16.72 27.56
C TYR A 333 7.10 -17.90 26.62
N GLY A 334 6.75 -17.61 25.36
CA GLY A 334 6.48 -18.66 24.38
C GLY A 334 6.35 -18.15 22.95
N ALA A 335 6.28 -19.09 22.01
CA ALA A 335 5.98 -18.83 20.61
C ALA A 335 4.48 -19.02 20.32
N ALA A 336 3.93 -18.20 19.43
CA ALA A 336 2.59 -18.38 18.87
C ALA A 336 2.59 -18.17 17.34
N ASP A 337 1.55 -18.72 16.71
CA ASP A 337 1.25 -18.61 15.29
C ASP A 337 -0.10 -17.91 15.09
N GLY A 338 -0.17 -17.00 14.12
CA GLY A 338 -1.39 -16.32 13.71
C GLY A 338 -1.16 -14.91 13.17
N THR A 339 -2.11 -14.40 12.39
CA THR A 339 -2.17 -12.96 12.06
C THR A 339 -2.32 -12.08 13.31
N SER A 340 -2.78 -12.66 14.42
CA SER A 340 -2.77 -12.05 15.76
C SER A 340 -1.37 -11.80 16.32
N ALA A 341 -0.35 -12.56 15.91
CA ALA A 341 1.05 -12.31 16.25
C ALA A 341 1.68 -11.25 15.33
N ALA A 342 1.21 -11.11 14.10
CA ALA A 342 1.67 -10.11 13.14
C ALA A 342 1.17 -8.70 13.47
N CYS A 343 -0.13 -8.57 13.76
CA CYS A 343 -0.81 -7.30 14.06
C CYS A 343 -0.08 -6.38 15.08
N PRO A 344 0.34 -6.86 16.27
CA PRO A 344 0.97 -6.01 17.28
C PRO A 344 2.34 -5.46 16.87
N HIS A 345 3.06 -6.10 15.93
CA HIS A 345 4.31 -5.53 15.41
C HIS A 345 4.06 -4.20 14.68
N VAL A 346 3.00 -4.15 13.86
CA VAL A 346 2.61 -2.95 13.10
C VAL A 346 2.13 -1.85 14.06
N ALA A 347 1.39 -2.21 15.11
CA ALA A 347 0.97 -1.25 16.15
C ALA A 347 2.18 -0.64 16.88
N GLY A 348 3.17 -1.45 17.28
CA GLY A 348 4.40 -0.93 17.88
C GLY A 348 5.22 -0.05 16.93
N ALA A 349 5.34 -0.45 15.66
CA ALA A 349 6.09 0.33 14.66
C ALA A 349 5.44 1.68 14.36
N ALA A 350 4.10 1.74 14.35
CA ALA A 350 3.37 3.00 14.23
C ALA A 350 3.72 3.96 15.38
N ALA A 351 3.87 3.45 16.61
CA ALA A 351 4.27 4.27 17.75
C ALA A 351 5.71 4.80 17.63
N LEU A 352 6.64 4.02 17.05
CA LEU A 352 7.99 4.51 16.76
C LEU A 352 7.97 5.65 15.74
N VAL A 353 7.19 5.53 14.65
CA VAL A 353 7.02 6.58 13.65
C VAL A 353 6.44 7.85 14.31
N TRP A 354 5.39 7.71 15.11
CA TRP A 354 4.79 8.86 15.81
C TRP A 354 5.72 9.51 16.84
N THR A 355 6.64 8.74 17.44
CA THR A 355 7.60 9.29 18.40
C THR A 355 8.53 10.32 17.75
N ILE A 356 8.95 10.09 16.49
CA ILE A 356 9.83 11.03 15.78
C ILE A 356 9.07 12.07 14.96
N ARG A 357 7.79 11.82 14.66
CA ARG A 357 6.91 12.71 13.88
C ARG A 357 5.53 12.85 14.55
N PRO A 358 5.46 13.47 15.75
CA PRO A 358 4.23 13.55 16.54
C PRO A 358 3.10 14.36 15.88
N GLU A 359 3.42 15.16 14.87
CA GLU A 359 2.47 16.00 14.14
C GLU A 359 1.70 15.24 13.04
N LEU A 360 2.08 14.01 12.70
CA LEU A 360 1.38 13.21 11.68
C LEU A 360 0.00 12.76 12.18
N GLY A 361 -0.98 12.71 11.28
CA GLY A 361 -2.26 12.05 11.50
C GLY A 361 -2.15 10.53 11.31
N ALA A 362 -3.12 9.77 11.85
CA ALA A 362 -3.13 8.30 11.76
C ALA A 362 -2.99 7.76 10.34
N GLN A 363 -3.71 8.35 9.37
CA GLN A 363 -3.60 7.96 7.97
C GLN A 363 -2.18 8.16 7.42
N GLN A 364 -1.53 9.28 7.74
CA GLN A 364 -0.16 9.55 7.28
C GLN A 364 0.84 8.57 7.90
N VAL A 365 0.64 8.18 9.18
CA VAL A 365 1.47 7.15 9.84
C VAL A 365 1.30 5.79 9.15
N ALA A 366 0.07 5.37 8.87
CA ALA A 366 -0.19 4.16 8.09
C ALA A 366 0.52 4.22 6.71
N GLU A 367 0.40 5.34 6.00
CA GLU A 367 1.05 5.55 4.70
C GLU A 367 2.59 5.53 4.80
N VAL A 368 3.18 6.04 5.88
CA VAL A 368 4.63 5.93 6.13
C VAL A 368 5.06 4.48 6.30
N LEU A 369 4.31 3.68 7.06
CA LEU A 369 4.60 2.26 7.24
C LEU A 369 4.50 1.52 5.89
N MET A 370 3.48 1.81 5.09
CA MET A 370 3.27 1.24 3.75
C MET A 370 4.37 1.64 2.76
N LEU A 371 4.78 2.91 2.74
CA LEU A 371 5.90 3.40 1.92
C LEU A 371 7.25 2.82 2.36
N GLY A 372 7.40 2.58 3.66
CA GLY A 372 8.59 2.02 4.27
C GLY A 372 8.70 0.50 4.17
N ALA A 373 7.65 -0.21 3.74
CA ALA A 373 7.64 -1.66 3.70
C ALA A 373 8.65 -2.21 2.67
N ASP A 374 9.09 -3.46 2.90
CA ASP A 374 9.76 -4.24 1.87
C ASP A 374 8.71 -4.89 0.98
N ASP A 375 8.61 -4.38 -0.25
CA ASP A 375 7.75 -4.92 -1.29
C ASP A 375 8.13 -6.39 -1.57
N ARG A 376 7.25 -7.29 -1.17
CA ARG A 376 7.37 -8.75 -1.31
C ARG A 376 6.18 -9.23 -2.13
N GLY A 377 6.37 -10.32 -2.87
CA GLY A 377 5.32 -10.82 -3.76
C GLY A 377 5.29 -10.05 -5.08
N ALA A 378 4.11 -9.65 -5.50
CA ALA A 378 3.92 -8.90 -6.73
C ALA A 378 4.27 -7.43 -6.49
N PRO A 379 5.03 -6.77 -7.37
CA PRO A 379 5.36 -5.36 -7.20
C PRO A 379 4.16 -4.48 -6.78
N GLY A 380 4.29 -3.82 -5.64
CA GLY A 380 3.32 -2.88 -5.10
C GLY A 380 2.29 -3.53 -4.21
N LYS A 381 1.14 -2.86 -4.00
CA LYS A 381 0.09 -3.48 -3.21
C LYS A 381 -0.41 -4.76 -3.88
N ASP A 382 -0.32 -5.87 -3.17
CA ASP A 382 -0.86 -7.17 -3.55
C ASP A 382 -1.75 -7.79 -2.45
N PRO A 383 -2.61 -8.78 -2.79
CA PRO A 383 -3.54 -9.34 -1.81
C PRO A 383 -2.89 -10.11 -0.65
N ALA A 384 -1.64 -10.55 -0.78
CA ALA A 384 -0.96 -11.37 0.22
C ALA A 384 -0.13 -10.51 1.19
N TYR A 385 0.71 -9.62 0.66
CA TYR A 385 1.63 -8.80 1.45
C TYR A 385 1.11 -7.37 1.69
N GLY A 386 -0.02 -6.99 1.08
CA GLY A 386 -0.40 -5.59 1.02
C GLY A 386 0.69 -4.78 0.31
N TYR A 387 1.07 -3.62 0.85
CA TYR A 387 2.19 -2.82 0.34
C TYR A 387 3.58 -3.44 0.60
N GLY A 388 3.64 -4.55 1.34
CA GLY A 388 4.86 -5.27 1.63
C GLY A 388 4.97 -5.68 3.10
N ARG A 389 6.07 -6.35 3.40
CA ARG A 389 6.43 -6.77 4.76
C ARG A 389 7.02 -5.60 5.53
N LEU A 390 6.48 -5.33 6.72
CA LEU A 390 6.88 -4.24 7.61
C LEU A 390 8.40 -4.16 7.77
N ASN A 391 8.96 -2.97 7.55
CA ASN A 391 10.37 -2.69 7.81
C ASN A 391 10.45 -1.43 8.69
N MET A 392 10.78 -1.63 9.96
CA MET A 392 10.78 -0.58 10.97
C MET A 392 11.80 0.50 10.64
N PHE A 393 13.01 0.11 10.24
CA PHE A 393 14.07 1.07 9.94
C PHE A 393 13.75 1.91 8.72
N ARG A 394 13.31 1.30 7.62
CA ARG A 394 12.94 2.04 6.40
C ARG A 394 11.70 2.92 6.65
N ALA A 395 10.73 2.49 7.45
CA ALA A 395 9.62 3.35 7.86
C ALA A 395 10.11 4.60 8.61
N LEU A 396 11.07 4.47 9.53
CA LEU A 396 11.67 5.61 10.22
C LEU A 396 12.50 6.50 9.27
N GLN A 397 13.17 5.93 8.27
CA GLN A 397 13.85 6.70 7.23
C GLN A 397 12.87 7.54 6.39
N VAL A 398 11.74 6.95 6.01
CA VAL A 398 10.65 7.65 5.30
C VAL A 398 10.08 8.76 6.19
N ALA A 399 9.86 8.48 7.47
CA ALA A 399 9.38 9.47 8.44
C ALA A 399 10.37 10.63 8.66
N ALA A 400 11.68 10.36 8.60
CA ALA A 400 12.73 11.38 8.77
C ALA A 400 12.88 12.30 7.54
N ASP A 401 12.23 12.01 6.42
CA ASP A 401 12.26 12.84 5.23
C ASP A 401 11.48 14.15 5.44
N PRO A 402 12.14 15.33 5.40
CA PRO A 402 11.47 16.62 5.60
C PRO A 402 10.47 16.95 4.48
N GLY A 403 10.61 16.33 3.31
CA GLY A 403 9.72 16.51 2.16
C GLY A 403 8.61 15.46 2.06
N LEU A 404 8.41 14.63 3.09
CA LEU A 404 7.43 13.54 3.08
C LEU A 404 6.01 14.00 2.71
N LEU A 405 5.58 15.15 3.27
CA LEU A 405 4.20 15.64 3.19
C LEU A 405 3.91 16.52 1.95
N ALA A 406 4.82 16.60 0.99
CA ALA A 406 4.63 17.40 -0.23
C ALA A 406 4.67 16.52 -1.49
N ARG A 407 4.07 15.34 -1.43
CA ARG A 407 4.17 14.29 -2.46
C ARG A 407 2.83 13.79 -2.98
N SER A 408 1.72 14.35 -2.51
CA SER A 408 0.38 13.96 -2.98
C SER A 408 0.04 14.49 -4.36
N ARG A 409 -1.07 13.98 -4.90
CA ARG A 409 -1.61 14.34 -6.20
C ARG A 409 -3.11 14.59 -6.17
N ILE A 410 -3.56 15.58 -6.94
CA ILE A 410 -4.95 15.71 -7.38
C ILE A 410 -4.97 15.52 -8.90
N GLU A 411 -5.86 14.67 -9.40
CA GLU A 411 -6.04 14.44 -10.84
C GLU A 411 -7.51 14.29 -11.21
N GLY A 412 -7.84 14.28 -12.49
CA GLY A 412 -9.21 14.04 -12.94
C GLY A 412 -9.41 14.39 -14.40
N VAL A 413 -10.66 14.33 -14.85
CA VAL A 413 -11.06 14.60 -16.23
C VAL A 413 -12.11 15.71 -16.29
N VAL A 414 -11.94 16.65 -17.21
CA VAL A 414 -12.94 17.65 -17.62
C VAL A 414 -13.55 17.20 -18.94
N GLY A 415 -14.75 16.62 -18.88
CA GLY A 415 -15.46 16.13 -20.06
C GLY A 415 -16.14 17.23 -20.86
N GLY A 416 -16.36 16.99 -22.16
CA GLY A 416 -17.21 17.83 -23.01
C GLY A 416 -16.68 19.23 -23.37
N LEU A 417 -15.41 19.52 -23.09
CA LEU A 417 -14.77 20.80 -23.40
C LEU A 417 -13.43 20.58 -24.08
N ALA A 418 -13.08 21.47 -25.03
CA ALA A 418 -11.75 21.43 -25.63
C ALA A 418 -10.67 21.92 -24.61
N PRO A 419 -9.40 21.46 -24.72
CA PRO A 419 -8.34 21.74 -23.74
C PRO A 419 -8.02 23.23 -23.57
N ASP A 420 -8.20 23.99 -24.65
CA ASP A 420 -8.00 25.43 -24.69
C ASP A 420 -9.19 26.22 -24.12
N GLN A 421 -10.32 25.55 -23.88
CA GLN A 421 -11.55 26.11 -23.32
C GLN A 421 -11.70 25.88 -21.82
N ALA A 422 -10.75 25.20 -21.16
CA ALA A 422 -10.80 24.92 -19.74
C ALA A 422 -9.46 25.22 -19.06
N THR A 423 -9.50 25.89 -17.91
CA THR A 423 -8.37 25.98 -16.98
C THR A 423 -8.82 25.43 -15.64
N VAL A 424 -8.12 24.43 -15.13
CA VAL A 424 -8.38 23.86 -13.80
C VAL A 424 -7.52 24.60 -12.80
N VAL A 425 -8.15 25.08 -11.73
CA VAL A 425 -7.54 25.91 -10.70
C VAL A 425 -7.81 25.28 -9.35
N LEU A 426 -6.77 25.15 -8.54
CA LEU A 426 -6.91 24.81 -7.13
C LEU A 426 -7.11 26.07 -6.29
N SER A 427 -7.78 25.96 -5.15
CA SER A 427 -7.87 27.02 -4.14
C SER A 427 -6.51 27.53 -3.64
N SER A 428 -5.43 26.76 -3.84
CA SER A 428 -4.04 27.16 -3.58
C SER A 428 -3.48 28.15 -4.61
N GLY A 429 -4.21 28.42 -5.71
CA GLY A 429 -3.78 29.28 -6.81
C GLY A 429 -2.95 28.56 -7.89
N GLN A 430 -2.69 27.25 -7.73
CA GLN A 430 -2.08 26.45 -8.79
C GLN A 430 -3.07 26.27 -9.93
N GLU A 431 -2.60 26.42 -11.18
CA GLU A 431 -3.42 26.27 -12.38
C GLU A 431 -2.78 25.24 -13.32
N THR A 432 -3.62 24.49 -14.01
CA THR A 432 -3.20 23.61 -15.10
C THR A 432 -4.26 23.61 -16.19
N ARG A 433 -3.89 23.17 -17.38
CA ARG A 433 -4.85 22.96 -18.47
C ARG A 433 -5.07 21.47 -18.65
N PRO A 434 -6.33 21.03 -18.83
CA PRO A 434 -6.60 19.69 -19.28
C PRO A 434 -5.83 19.39 -20.57
N ASP A 435 -5.44 18.14 -20.76
CA ASP A 435 -4.93 17.67 -22.05
C ASP A 435 -6.06 17.53 -23.08
N ALA A 436 -5.71 17.06 -24.28
CA ALA A 436 -6.63 16.79 -25.39
C ALA A 436 -7.87 15.95 -25.06
N ALA A 437 -7.78 15.06 -24.07
CA ALA A 437 -8.88 14.22 -23.64
C ALA A 437 -9.40 14.65 -22.25
N GLY A 438 -9.17 15.91 -21.87
CA GLY A 438 -9.72 16.52 -20.67
C GLY A 438 -9.00 16.16 -19.37
N TYR A 439 -7.90 15.40 -19.38
CA TYR A 439 -7.24 15.00 -18.14
C TYR A 439 -6.36 16.12 -17.60
N TYR A 440 -6.43 16.35 -16.30
CA TYR A 440 -5.61 17.31 -15.61
C TYR A 440 -4.97 16.69 -14.37
N ARG A 441 -3.87 17.27 -13.92
CA ARG A 441 -3.10 16.77 -12.77
C ARG A 441 -2.34 17.88 -12.08
N PHE A 442 -2.26 17.77 -10.75
CA PHE A 442 -1.44 18.55 -9.84
C PHE A 442 -0.62 17.60 -8.98
N ASP A 443 0.70 17.77 -8.96
CA ASP A 443 1.61 16.97 -8.13
C ASP A 443 2.23 17.79 -7.01
N GLY A 444 2.85 17.09 -6.07
CA GLY A 444 3.68 17.70 -5.04
C GLY A 444 2.86 18.52 -4.06
N LEU A 445 1.60 18.12 -3.84
CA LEU A 445 0.66 18.88 -3.04
C LEU A 445 0.92 18.65 -1.54
N PRO A 446 1.04 19.72 -0.74
CA PRO A 446 0.99 19.63 0.72
C PRO A 446 -0.31 19.00 1.24
N PRO A 447 -0.37 18.52 2.48
CA PRO A 447 -1.60 18.02 3.07
C PRO A 447 -2.61 19.15 3.16
N GLY A 448 -3.87 18.88 2.82
CA GLY A 448 -4.90 19.90 2.93
C GLY A 448 -6.18 19.59 2.18
N GLN A 449 -7.13 20.50 2.36
CA GLN A 449 -8.37 20.59 1.60
C GLN A 449 -8.17 21.55 0.45
N TYR A 450 -8.51 21.09 -0.75
CA TYR A 450 -8.39 21.84 -1.99
C TYR A 450 -9.77 21.94 -2.63
N THR A 451 -10.13 23.14 -3.07
CA THR A 451 -11.26 23.30 -3.98
C THR A 451 -10.73 23.28 -5.41
N VAL A 452 -11.22 22.34 -6.21
CA VAL A 452 -10.94 22.25 -7.63
C VAL A 452 -12.03 23.02 -8.38
N ILE A 453 -11.60 23.96 -9.22
CA ILE A 453 -12.47 24.85 -9.98
C ILE A 453 -12.10 24.70 -11.46
N VAL A 454 -13.08 24.52 -12.33
CA VAL A 454 -12.86 24.52 -13.78
C VAL A 454 -13.43 25.80 -14.35
N ARG A 455 -12.54 26.67 -14.84
CA ARG A 455 -12.91 27.94 -15.49
C ARG A 455 -13.08 27.73 -16.98
N THR A 456 -14.18 28.22 -17.54
CA THR A 456 -14.47 28.15 -18.98
C THR A 456 -14.93 29.51 -19.52
N PRO A 457 -14.85 29.76 -20.84
CA PRO A 457 -15.41 30.98 -21.44
C PRO A 457 -16.91 31.19 -21.17
N ALA A 458 -17.67 30.11 -20.91
CA ALA A 458 -19.09 30.16 -20.61
C ALA A 458 -19.40 30.37 -19.11
N GLY A 459 -18.37 30.46 -18.26
CA GLY A 459 -18.48 30.53 -16.80
C GLY A 459 -17.81 29.34 -16.10
N ASP A 460 -17.61 29.47 -14.79
CA ASP A 460 -16.99 28.42 -13.98
C ASP A 460 -17.97 27.24 -13.78
N LEU A 461 -17.46 26.01 -13.86
CA LEU A 461 -18.22 24.83 -13.44
C LEU A 461 -18.32 24.79 -11.91
N GLN A 462 -19.32 24.06 -11.40
CA GLN A 462 -19.54 23.91 -9.96
C GLN A 462 -18.27 23.39 -9.25
N PRO A 463 -17.67 24.15 -8.31
CA PRO A 463 -16.46 23.74 -7.61
C PRO A 463 -16.63 22.42 -6.84
N ARG A 464 -15.57 21.63 -6.77
CA ARG A 464 -15.54 20.34 -6.05
C ARG A 464 -14.42 20.32 -5.02
N GLN A 465 -14.66 19.67 -3.88
CA GLN A 465 -13.65 19.53 -2.83
C GLN A 465 -12.80 18.28 -3.04
N ALA A 466 -11.52 18.36 -2.69
CA ALA A 466 -10.56 17.26 -2.67
C ALA A 466 -9.73 17.36 -1.40
N SER A 467 -9.46 16.22 -0.77
CA SER A 467 -8.59 16.15 0.40
C SER A 467 -7.38 15.28 0.06
N VAL A 468 -6.19 15.73 0.43
CA VAL A 468 -4.96 14.92 0.30
C VAL A 468 -4.16 14.93 1.60
N SER A 469 -3.50 13.82 1.90
CA SER A 469 -2.70 13.65 3.12
C SER A 469 -1.28 14.22 3.00
N GLY A 470 -0.86 14.62 1.81
CA GLY A 470 0.51 15.08 1.51
C GLY A 470 1.51 13.96 1.21
N THR A 471 1.21 12.69 1.48
CA THR A 471 2.12 11.58 1.16
C THR A 471 2.01 11.15 -0.31
N ALA A 472 2.99 10.37 -0.78
CA ALA A 472 3.01 9.84 -2.14
C ALA A 472 1.90 8.82 -2.45
N LEU A 473 1.25 8.25 -1.42
CA LEU A 473 0.11 7.33 -1.57
C LEU A 473 -1.22 8.07 -1.70
N SER A 474 -1.29 9.35 -1.32
CA SER A 474 -2.53 10.11 -1.38
C SER A 474 -2.73 10.74 -2.76
N ILE A 475 -3.71 10.17 -3.47
CA ILE A 475 -4.17 10.60 -4.79
C ILE A 475 -5.67 10.87 -4.70
N ALA A 476 -6.09 12.10 -4.94
CA ALA A 476 -7.50 12.47 -5.02
C ALA A 476 -7.92 12.65 -6.48
N ARG A 477 -8.98 11.96 -6.92
CA ARG A 477 -9.53 12.10 -8.28
C ARG A 477 -10.81 12.92 -8.29
N VAL A 478 -10.89 13.95 -9.12
CA VAL A 478 -12.03 14.86 -9.22
C VAL A 478 -12.42 15.12 -10.67
N ASP A 479 -13.51 14.52 -11.13
CA ASP A 479 -13.97 14.71 -12.51
C ASP A 479 -15.03 15.82 -12.62
N PHE A 480 -15.12 16.46 -13.79
CA PHE A 480 -16.08 17.51 -14.13
C PHE A 480 -16.77 17.22 -15.47
N ALA A 481 -18.08 17.49 -15.56
CA ALA A 481 -18.84 17.44 -16.81
C ALA A 481 -19.85 18.61 -16.85
N PRO A 482 -19.95 19.36 -17.96
CA PRO A 482 -21.00 20.36 -18.14
C PRO A 482 -22.37 19.66 -18.16
N GLY A 483 -23.25 19.95 -17.18
CA GLY A 483 -24.65 19.49 -17.20
C GLY A 483 -25.06 18.42 -16.17
N GLY A 484 -24.23 18.06 -15.19
CA GLY A 484 -24.68 17.28 -14.02
C GLY A 484 -25.09 15.82 -14.27
N GLY A 485 -24.89 15.29 -15.48
CA GLY A 485 -25.07 13.86 -15.76
C GLY A 485 -23.92 13.03 -15.23
N THR A 486 -24.22 11.88 -14.65
CA THR A 486 -23.25 10.81 -14.37
C THR A 486 -22.50 10.47 -15.66
N GLY A 487 -21.18 10.65 -15.66
CA GLY A 487 -20.33 10.67 -16.86
C GLY A 487 -20.22 9.36 -17.67
N ALA A 488 -20.94 8.31 -17.28
CA ALA A 488 -20.96 7.03 -17.99
C ALA A 488 -21.52 7.20 -19.42
N ASN A 489 -22.69 7.85 -19.59
CA ASN A 489 -23.25 8.05 -20.94
C ASN A 489 -22.36 8.94 -21.83
N THR A 490 -21.62 9.88 -21.24
CA THR A 490 -20.70 10.72 -22.01
C THR A 490 -19.39 10.02 -22.36
N ALA A 491 -18.98 9.02 -21.57
CA ALA A 491 -17.69 8.34 -21.77
C ALA A 491 -17.66 7.52 -23.06
N PHE A 492 -18.80 7.01 -23.52
CA PHE A 492 -18.93 6.19 -24.73
C PHE A 492 -19.26 7.01 -25.98
N VAL A 493 -19.37 8.33 -25.87
CA VAL A 493 -19.52 9.21 -27.03
C VAL A 493 -18.15 9.36 -27.70
N PRO A 494 -18.02 9.11 -29.01
CA PRO A 494 -16.77 9.31 -29.75
C PRO A 494 -16.23 10.73 -29.60
N VAL A 495 -14.91 10.86 -29.44
CA VAL A 495 -14.21 12.14 -29.28
C VAL A 495 -13.48 12.55 -30.56
N PRO A 496 -13.29 13.86 -30.81
CA PRO A 496 -12.47 14.31 -31.94
C PRO A 496 -10.98 13.95 -31.75
N PRO A 497 -10.19 13.81 -32.84
CA PRO A 497 -8.78 13.46 -32.77
C PRO A 497 -7.95 14.43 -31.89
N PRO A 498 -7.22 13.94 -30.86
CA PRO A 498 -6.48 14.77 -29.91
C PRO A 498 -5.14 15.29 -30.47
N PRO A 499 -4.69 16.52 -30.12
CA PRO A 499 -3.31 16.94 -30.34
C PRO A 499 -2.34 16.23 -29.37
N ARG A 500 -1.24 15.68 -29.94
CA ARG A 500 -0.06 14.97 -29.33
C ARG A 500 -0.12 14.56 -27.84
N GLY A 501 0.11 13.27 -27.58
CA GLY A 501 0.33 12.72 -26.22
C GLY A 501 -0.59 11.56 -25.85
N VAL A 502 -1.57 11.27 -26.70
CA VAL A 502 -2.64 10.28 -26.53
C VAL A 502 -2.71 9.42 -27.80
N VAL A 503 -3.05 8.13 -27.68
CA VAL A 503 -3.32 7.28 -28.86
C VAL A 503 -4.79 7.38 -29.19
N TYR A 504 -5.11 7.78 -30.42
CA TYR A 504 -6.47 7.87 -30.94
C TYR A 504 -6.74 6.68 -31.87
N PHE A 505 -7.90 6.06 -31.68
CA PHE A 505 -8.36 4.92 -32.47
C PHE A 505 -9.51 5.37 -33.38
N PRO A 506 -9.27 5.65 -34.67
CA PRO A 506 -10.31 6.11 -35.58
C PRO A 506 -11.45 5.09 -35.77
N GLU A 507 -11.21 3.81 -35.49
CA GLU A 507 -12.20 2.72 -35.60
C GLU A 507 -13.36 2.87 -34.63
N THR A 508 -13.09 3.40 -33.42
CA THR A 508 -14.10 3.62 -32.39
C THR A 508 -14.29 5.09 -32.05
N GLY A 509 -13.39 5.95 -32.50
CA GLY A 509 -13.39 7.37 -32.16
C GLY A 509 -12.99 7.64 -30.70
N HIS A 510 -12.31 6.70 -30.04
CA HIS A 510 -11.91 6.82 -28.64
C HIS A 510 -10.40 6.90 -28.46
N THR A 511 -9.99 7.35 -27.28
CA THR A 511 -8.59 7.51 -26.95
C THR A 511 -8.09 6.55 -25.89
N LEU A 512 -6.77 6.35 -25.85
CA LEU A 512 -6.10 5.57 -24.81
C LEU A 512 -4.83 6.29 -24.36
N ARG A 513 -4.63 6.38 -23.05
CA ARG A 513 -3.52 7.12 -22.42
C ARG A 513 -3.10 6.55 -21.06
N GLY A 514 -2.09 7.16 -20.46
CA GLY A 514 -1.71 6.94 -19.07
C GLY A 514 -1.40 5.48 -18.71
N ALA A 515 -1.92 5.04 -17.57
CA ALA A 515 -1.72 3.70 -17.06
C ALA A 515 -2.39 2.64 -17.93
N PHE A 516 -3.60 2.90 -18.44
CA PHE A 516 -4.30 1.97 -19.33
C PHE A 516 -3.58 1.79 -20.68
N LEU A 517 -3.03 2.85 -21.28
CA LEU A 517 -2.21 2.72 -22.49
C LEU A 517 -0.95 1.89 -22.25
N THR A 518 -0.25 2.17 -21.14
CA THR A 518 0.95 1.43 -20.77
C THR A 518 0.64 -0.04 -20.58
N TYR A 519 -0.44 -0.34 -19.84
CA TYR A 519 -0.90 -1.70 -19.60
C TYR A 519 -1.33 -2.40 -20.89
N TRP A 520 -2.21 -1.77 -21.67
CA TRP A 520 -2.70 -2.30 -22.95
C TRP A 520 -1.54 -2.65 -23.88
N ARG A 521 -0.54 -1.77 -24.03
CA ARG A 521 0.65 -2.04 -24.86
C ARG A 521 1.49 -3.20 -24.35
N ALA A 522 1.68 -3.28 -23.03
CA ALA A 522 2.49 -4.33 -22.41
C ALA A 522 1.80 -5.71 -22.46
N GLN A 523 0.47 -5.73 -22.43
CA GLN A 523 -0.33 -6.93 -22.14
C GLN A 523 -1.06 -7.50 -23.37
N GLY A 524 -0.56 -7.21 -24.58
CA GLY A 524 -1.05 -7.81 -25.84
C GLY A 524 -1.99 -6.95 -26.67
N GLY A 525 -2.32 -5.75 -26.18
CA GLY A 525 -2.99 -4.68 -26.92
C GLY A 525 -4.26 -5.11 -27.63
N LEU A 526 -4.37 -4.77 -28.91
CA LEU A 526 -5.57 -4.95 -29.73
C LEU A 526 -6.06 -6.40 -29.75
N ARG A 527 -5.13 -7.37 -29.76
CA ARG A 527 -5.48 -8.79 -29.79
C ARG A 527 -6.16 -9.26 -28.51
N VAL A 528 -5.79 -8.69 -27.37
CA VAL A 528 -6.28 -9.11 -26.05
C VAL A 528 -7.48 -8.29 -25.61
N PHE A 529 -7.38 -6.96 -25.68
CA PHE A 529 -8.40 -6.07 -25.12
C PHE A 529 -9.41 -5.58 -26.16
N GLY A 530 -9.02 -5.57 -27.44
CA GLY A 530 -9.78 -4.86 -28.48
C GLY A 530 -9.51 -3.35 -28.47
N PHE A 531 -10.29 -2.62 -29.25
CA PHE A 531 -10.29 -1.16 -29.27
C PHE A 531 -10.89 -0.59 -27.98
N PRO A 532 -10.44 0.57 -27.49
CA PRO A 532 -11.18 1.30 -26.47
C PRO A 532 -12.54 1.74 -27.04
N ILE A 533 -13.58 1.62 -26.23
CA ILE A 533 -14.97 2.01 -26.59
C ILE A 533 -15.53 3.08 -25.65
N SER A 534 -14.71 3.55 -24.71
CA SER A 534 -15.02 4.69 -23.85
C SER A 534 -13.76 5.49 -23.55
N GLU A 535 -13.93 6.72 -23.06
CA GLU A 535 -12.91 7.43 -22.30
C GLU A 535 -12.82 6.88 -20.86
N GLU A 536 -11.83 7.34 -20.10
CA GLU A 536 -11.73 7.03 -18.67
C GLU A 536 -12.81 7.78 -17.86
N PHE A 537 -13.53 7.08 -16.98
CA PHE A 537 -14.50 7.70 -16.08
C PHE A 537 -14.59 6.97 -14.73
N LEU A 538 -15.20 7.60 -13.72
CA LEU A 538 -15.48 6.97 -12.43
C LEU A 538 -16.73 6.11 -12.50
N GLU A 539 -16.59 4.88 -12.01
CA GLU A 539 -17.69 3.95 -11.79
C GLU A 539 -17.51 3.31 -10.42
N ARG A 540 -18.61 2.99 -9.74
CA ARG A 540 -18.57 2.29 -8.46
C ARG A 540 -18.15 0.84 -8.68
N GLY A 541 -17.03 0.43 -8.09
CA GLY A 541 -16.51 -0.93 -8.11
C GLY A 541 -17.34 -1.89 -7.25
N GLU A 542 -17.06 -3.19 -7.36
CA GLU A 542 -17.73 -4.26 -6.59
C GLU A 542 -17.51 -4.11 -5.06
N ASP A 543 -16.40 -3.49 -4.65
CA ASP A 543 -16.07 -3.16 -3.26
C ASP A 543 -16.82 -1.91 -2.74
N GLY A 544 -17.69 -1.34 -3.56
CA GLY A 544 -18.49 -0.16 -3.24
C GLY A 544 -17.72 1.16 -3.27
N ARG A 545 -16.46 1.17 -3.73
CA ARG A 545 -15.63 2.38 -3.89
C ARG A 545 -15.68 2.91 -5.33
N ASP A 546 -15.54 4.21 -5.51
CA ASP A 546 -15.43 4.78 -6.85
C ASP A 546 -14.03 4.49 -7.41
N VAL A 547 -13.99 3.87 -8.60
CA VAL A 547 -12.76 3.46 -9.27
C VAL A 547 -12.75 4.02 -10.69
N THR A 548 -11.56 4.40 -11.16
CA THR A 548 -11.42 4.82 -12.56
C THR A 548 -11.46 3.60 -13.45
N VAL A 549 -12.28 3.64 -14.47
CA VAL A 549 -12.41 2.55 -15.43
C VAL A 549 -12.35 3.05 -16.86
N GLN A 550 -11.97 2.15 -17.77
CA GLN A 550 -12.11 2.36 -19.20
C GLN A 550 -12.58 1.05 -19.85
N TYR A 551 -13.54 1.17 -20.77
CA TYR A 551 -14.09 0.05 -21.49
C TYR A 551 -13.35 -0.15 -22.81
N PHE A 552 -13.15 -1.43 -23.14
CA PHE A 552 -12.64 -1.93 -24.41
C PHE A 552 -13.63 -2.96 -24.94
N GLU A 553 -13.56 -3.28 -26.22
CA GLU A 553 -14.50 -4.23 -26.85
C GLU A 553 -14.59 -5.55 -26.06
N ARG A 554 -13.45 -6.08 -25.57
CA ARG A 554 -13.41 -7.39 -24.87
C ARG A 554 -13.34 -7.28 -23.36
N HIS A 555 -12.84 -6.17 -22.83
CA HIS A 555 -12.46 -6.06 -21.42
C HIS A 555 -12.81 -4.70 -20.83
N ARG A 556 -12.96 -4.66 -19.51
CA ARG A 556 -13.06 -3.44 -18.72
C ARG A 556 -11.84 -3.39 -17.81
N LEU A 557 -11.07 -2.32 -17.93
CA LEU A 557 -9.89 -2.09 -17.12
C LEU A 557 -10.24 -1.17 -15.97
N GLU A 558 -9.73 -1.48 -14.78
CA GLU A 558 -9.91 -0.68 -13.58
C GLU A 558 -8.56 -0.23 -13.02
N LEU A 559 -8.42 1.05 -12.70
CA LEU A 559 -7.20 1.59 -12.12
C LEU A 559 -7.26 1.50 -10.59
N ARG A 560 -6.20 0.93 -9.99
CA ARG A 560 -5.91 0.89 -8.56
C ARG A 560 -4.57 1.60 -8.31
N PRO A 561 -4.59 2.92 -8.08
CA PRO A 561 -3.35 3.72 -7.98
C PRO A 561 -2.42 3.31 -6.83
N GLY A 562 -2.94 2.62 -5.82
CA GLY A 562 -2.15 2.08 -4.70
C GLY A 562 -1.25 0.89 -5.08
N ASN A 563 -1.49 0.22 -6.20
CA ASN A 563 -0.64 -0.91 -6.62
C ASN A 563 0.49 -0.38 -7.54
N ARG A 564 1.60 -1.12 -7.69
CA ARG A 564 2.64 -0.74 -8.67
C ARG A 564 2.28 -1.31 -10.05
N PRO A 565 2.68 -0.65 -11.14
CA PRO A 565 2.53 -1.23 -12.47
C PRO A 565 3.25 -2.59 -12.62
N PRO A 566 2.66 -3.57 -13.33
CA PRO A 566 1.39 -3.48 -14.08
C PRO A 566 0.13 -3.76 -13.25
N TYR A 567 0.23 -4.14 -11.97
CA TYR A 567 -0.89 -4.55 -11.10
C TYR A 567 -1.80 -3.40 -10.64
N ASN A 568 -1.40 -2.16 -10.94
CA ASN A 568 -2.25 -0.98 -10.79
C ASN A 568 -3.39 -0.94 -11.80
N VAL A 569 -3.41 -1.83 -12.80
CA VAL A 569 -4.53 -2.02 -13.71
C VAL A 569 -5.07 -3.43 -13.53
N GLN A 570 -6.33 -3.55 -13.13
CA GLN A 570 -7.02 -4.81 -12.91
C GLN A 570 -8.08 -5.06 -13.98
N LEU A 571 -8.37 -6.33 -14.25
CA LEU A 571 -9.41 -6.79 -15.17
C LEU A 571 -10.66 -7.17 -14.39
N THR A 572 -11.78 -6.54 -14.70
CA THR A 572 -13.08 -6.87 -14.14
C THR A 572 -13.47 -8.31 -14.47
N ARG A 573 -14.22 -8.96 -13.56
CA ARG A 573 -14.84 -10.29 -13.76
C ARG A 573 -16.05 -10.18 -14.70
N LEU A 574 -15.81 -9.74 -15.94
CA LEU A 574 -16.85 -9.47 -16.94
C LEU A 574 -17.69 -10.70 -17.29
N GLY A 575 -17.12 -11.91 -17.25
CA GLY A 575 -17.89 -13.12 -17.53
C GLY A 575 -18.92 -13.40 -16.43
N ASP A 576 -18.52 -13.30 -15.16
CA ASP A 576 -19.44 -13.39 -14.02
C ASP A 576 -20.50 -12.28 -14.09
N MET A 577 -20.07 -11.04 -14.31
CA MET A 577 -20.97 -9.88 -14.41
C MET A 577 -22.02 -10.04 -15.53
N MET A 578 -21.61 -10.51 -16.71
CA MET A 578 -22.54 -10.73 -17.83
C MET A 578 -23.51 -11.88 -17.58
N LEU A 579 -23.10 -12.96 -16.92
CA LEU A 579 -24.01 -14.04 -16.55
C LEU A 579 -25.05 -13.55 -15.53
N ARG A 580 -24.64 -12.78 -14.52
CA ARG A 580 -25.56 -12.17 -13.54
C ARG A 580 -26.53 -11.18 -14.19
N GLU A 581 -26.08 -10.36 -15.14
CA GLU A 581 -26.95 -9.46 -15.90
C GLU A 581 -28.03 -10.24 -16.67
N ARG A 582 -27.74 -11.47 -17.07
CA ARG A 582 -28.68 -12.42 -17.70
C ARG A 582 -29.51 -13.21 -16.69
N GLY A 583 -29.37 -12.95 -15.38
CA GLY A 583 -30.04 -13.69 -14.31
C GLY A 583 -29.51 -15.12 -14.10
N ILE A 584 -28.27 -15.40 -14.53
CA ILE A 584 -27.64 -16.71 -14.42
C ILE A 584 -26.61 -16.68 -13.29
N GLU A 585 -26.89 -17.42 -12.22
CA GLU A 585 -25.93 -17.66 -11.13
C GLU A 585 -24.99 -18.81 -11.51
N TRP A 586 -23.76 -18.51 -11.91
CA TRP A 586 -22.86 -19.51 -12.51
C TRP A 586 -22.52 -20.68 -11.58
N PHE A 587 -22.59 -20.49 -10.26
CA PHE A 587 -22.41 -21.56 -9.27
C PHE A 587 -23.44 -22.70 -9.42
N THR A 588 -24.60 -22.41 -10.02
CA THR A 588 -25.68 -23.36 -10.30
C THR A 588 -25.52 -24.10 -11.63
N LEU A 589 -24.58 -23.69 -12.47
CA LEU A 589 -24.35 -24.34 -13.76
C LEU A 589 -23.83 -25.77 -13.56
N PRO A 590 -24.19 -26.70 -14.48
CA PRO A 590 -23.72 -28.08 -14.41
C PRO A 590 -22.20 -28.16 -14.31
N LYS A 591 -21.70 -28.92 -13.32
CA LYS A 591 -20.28 -29.13 -13.07
C LYS A 591 -19.75 -30.30 -13.90
N GLY A 592 -18.51 -30.17 -14.34
CA GLY A 592 -17.77 -31.22 -15.01
C GLY A 592 -17.09 -32.18 -14.02
N ALA A 593 -16.33 -33.12 -14.59
CA ALA A 593 -15.44 -34.00 -13.84
C ALA A 593 -14.06 -34.03 -14.52
N PRO A 594 -12.99 -34.45 -13.83
CA PRO A 594 -11.69 -34.65 -14.45
C PRO A 594 -11.76 -35.65 -15.61
N GLN A 595 -11.30 -35.24 -16.80
CA GLN A 595 -11.30 -36.06 -18.01
C GLN A 595 -9.93 -36.03 -18.71
N PRO A 596 -9.48 -37.15 -19.32
CA PRO A 596 -8.25 -37.17 -20.10
C PRO A 596 -8.29 -36.16 -21.27
N GLY A 597 -7.21 -35.40 -21.45
CA GLY A 597 -7.12 -34.39 -22.50
C GLY A 597 -7.70 -33.02 -22.15
N CYS A 598 -8.34 -32.87 -20.98
CA CYS A 598 -8.85 -31.60 -20.48
C CYS A 598 -8.06 -31.09 -19.27
N ARG A 599 -8.10 -29.78 -19.04
CA ARG A 599 -7.61 -29.16 -17.79
C ARG A 599 -8.79 -28.94 -16.84
N TYR A 600 -8.85 -29.68 -15.74
CA TYR A 600 -9.92 -29.60 -14.74
C TYR A 600 -9.60 -28.68 -13.56
N PHE A 601 -10.47 -27.72 -13.26
CA PHE A 601 -10.31 -26.77 -12.15
C PHE A 601 -11.22 -27.18 -10.99
N ALA A 602 -10.62 -27.66 -9.90
CA ALA A 602 -11.35 -28.13 -8.73
C ALA A 602 -12.05 -26.97 -8.00
N GLU A 603 -11.50 -25.77 -8.11
CA GLU A 603 -11.97 -24.52 -7.51
C GLU A 603 -13.38 -24.15 -7.99
N THR A 604 -13.69 -24.39 -9.26
CA THR A 604 -15.00 -24.07 -9.85
C THR A 604 -15.80 -25.30 -10.24
N GLY A 605 -15.17 -26.47 -10.30
CA GLY A 605 -15.77 -27.72 -10.78
C GLY A 605 -15.94 -27.78 -12.30
N HIS A 606 -15.13 -27.04 -13.06
CA HIS A 606 -15.24 -26.96 -14.52
C HIS A 606 -13.95 -27.36 -15.25
N SER A 607 -14.09 -27.90 -16.45
CA SER A 607 -12.99 -28.33 -17.31
C SER A 607 -12.82 -27.43 -18.54
N ILE A 608 -11.58 -27.22 -18.98
CA ILE A 608 -11.27 -26.67 -20.30
C ILE A 608 -10.79 -27.82 -21.19
N CYS A 609 -11.54 -28.11 -22.26
CA CYS A 609 -11.23 -29.12 -23.26
C CYS A 609 -11.03 -28.47 -24.64
N GLU A 610 -10.59 -29.22 -25.64
CA GLU A 610 -10.58 -28.73 -27.02
C GLU A 610 -12.01 -28.41 -27.51
N PRO A 611 -12.19 -27.34 -28.32
CA PRO A 611 -11.16 -26.50 -28.94
C PRO A 611 -10.63 -25.35 -28.04
N PHE A 612 -11.24 -25.11 -26.88
CA PHE A 612 -10.91 -23.97 -26.02
C PHE A 612 -9.56 -24.12 -25.29
N LEU A 613 -9.12 -25.35 -25.02
CA LEU A 613 -7.87 -25.60 -24.30
C LEU A 613 -6.65 -25.09 -25.06
N SER A 614 -6.59 -25.30 -26.38
CA SER A 614 -5.51 -24.77 -27.21
C SER A 614 -5.50 -23.24 -27.24
N ALA A 615 -6.68 -22.62 -27.37
CA ALA A 615 -6.81 -21.16 -27.36
C ALA A 615 -6.41 -20.54 -26.01
N TRP A 616 -6.80 -21.20 -24.91
CA TRP A 616 -6.47 -20.78 -23.55
C TRP A 616 -4.96 -20.87 -23.33
N ARG A 617 -4.32 -21.99 -23.67
CA ARG A 617 -2.86 -22.16 -23.55
C ARG A 617 -2.05 -21.20 -24.42
N ALA A 618 -2.60 -20.73 -25.53
CA ALA A 618 -1.93 -19.80 -26.43
C ALA A 618 -2.04 -18.32 -26.00
N SER A 619 -2.86 -18.01 -24.99
CA SER A 619 -3.29 -16.64 -24.68
C SER A 619 -3.20 -16.33 -23.20
N GLY A 620 -2.60 -15.21 -22.82
CA GLY A 620 -2.46 -14.81 -21.43
C GLY A 620 -1.82 -13.45 -21.33
N LEU A 621 -1.86 -12.86 -20.13
CA LEU A 621 -1.07 -11.66 -19.82
C LEU A 621 0.42 -11.98 -19.94
N GLU A 622 1.26 -10.95 -20.05
CA GLU A 622 2.71 -11.06 -20.17
C GLU A 622 3.36 -10.53 -18.89
N PHE A 623 3.81 -11.45 -18.04
CA PHE A 623 4.40 -11.10 -16.75
C PHE A 623 5.84 -11.54 -16.60
N ASP A 624 6.25 -12.64 -17.23
CA ASP A 624 7.57 -13.22 -17.01
C ASP A 624 8.57 -13.00 -18.16
N ARG A 625 8.12 -12.40 -19.27
CA ARG A 625 8.90 -12.13 -20.50
C ARG A 625 9.47 -13.41 -21.11
N ARG A 626 8.88 -14.57 -20.83
CA ARG A 626 9.31 -15.85 -21.39
C ARG A 626 8.53 -16.15 -22.66
N ARG A 627 9.08 -17.06 -23.47
CA ARG A 627 8.42 -17.51 -24.70
C ARG A 627 7.33 -18.53 -24.34
N GLY A 628 6.09 -18.25 -24.71
CA GLY A 628 4.92 -19.09 -24.42
C GLY A 628 3.96 -18.38 -23.48
N LYS A 629 2.95 -19.10 -22.98
CA LYS A 629 2.08 -18.62 -21.91
C LYS A 629 2.00 -19.66 -20.81
N SER A 630 2.27 -19.22 -19.59
CA SER A 630 2.11 -20.04 -18.39
C SER A 630 0.64 -20.09 -17.98
N GLU A 631 0.28 -21.13 -17.23
CA GLU A 631 -1.07 -21.27 -16.66
C GLU A 631 -1.45 -20.07 -15.78
N ALA A 632 -0.49 -19.52 -15.02
CA ALA A 632 -0.71 -18.31 -14.22
C ALA A 632 -1.06 -17.08 -15.10
N GLU A 633 -0.41 -16.94 -16.26
CA GLU A 633 -0.71 -15.87 -17.22
C GLU A 633 -2.06 -16.07 -17.93
N ASN A 634 -2.43 -17.33 -18.21
CA ASN A 634 -3.75 -17.66 -18.76
C ASN A 634 -4.84 -17.30 -17.74
N LEU A 635 -4.67 -17.71 -16.48
CA LEU A 635 -5.59 -17.41 -15.37
C LEU A 635 -5.67 -15.92 -15.06
N ALA A 636 -4.57 -15.19 -15.18
CA ALA A 636 -4.59 -13.75 -14.96
C ALA A 636 -5.39 -13.00 -16.02
N LEU A 637 -5.39 -13.47 -17.28
CA LEU A 637 -6.20 -12.88 -18.33
C LEU A 637 -7.68 -13.27 -18.21
N PHE A 638 -7.96 -14.57 -18.12
CA PHE A 638 -9.33 -15.08 -18.26
C PHE A 638 -10.04 -15.37 -16.93
N GLY A 639 -9.28 -15.59 -15.87
CA GLY A 639 -9.77 -16.19 -14.63
C GLY A 639 -10.07 -17.68 -14.78
N LEU A 640 -10.75 -18.24 -13.78
CA LEU A 640 -11.16 -19.64 -13.78
C LEU A 640 -12.33 -19.87 -14.76
N PRO A 641 -12.46 -21.07 -15.36
CA PRO A 641 -13.67 -21.43 -16.10
C PRO A 641 -14.86 -21.50 -15.13
N ILE A 642 -15.97 -20.86 -15.48
CA ILE A 642 -17.20 -20.81 -14.67
C ILE A 642 -18.38 -21.54 -15.34
N SER A 643 -18.13 -22.18 -16.48
CA SER A 643 -19.09 -23.07 -17.13
C SER A 643 -18.39 -24.23 -17.86
N GLU A 644 -19.14 -25.29 -18.14
CA GLU A 644 -18.79 -26.22 -19.23
C GLU A 644 -19.12 -25.57 -20.60
N PRO A 645 -18.58 -26.11 -21.72
CA PRO A 645 -18.98 -25.68 -23.06
C PRO A 645 -20.49 -25.82 -23.30
N MET A 646 -21.12 -24.79 -23.83
CA MET A 646 -22.56 -24.75 -24.11
C MET A 646 -22.85 -24.04 -25.43
N VAL A 647 -23.96 -24.38 -26.09
CA VAL A 647 -24.37 -23.67 -27.31
C VAL A 647 -25.19 -22.44 -26.93
N GLU A 648 -24.77 -21.28 -27.39
CA GLU A 648 -25.47 -20.00 -27.18
C GLU A 648 -25.76 -19.28 -28.49
N THR A 649 -26.87 -18.53 -28.50
CA THR A 649 -27.15 -17.55 -29.54
C THR A 649 -26.46 -16.23 -29.17
N LEU A 650 -25.49 -15.81 -29.97
CA LEU A 650 -24.83 -14.52 -29.82
C LEU A 650 -25.78 -13.35 -30.14
N PRO A 651 -25.45 -12.11 -29.72
CA PRO A 651 -26.26 -10.93 -30.03
C PRO A 651 -26.50 -10.66 -31.53
N ASP A 652 -25.64 -11.21 -32.40
CA ASP A 652 -25.78 -11.13 -33.86
C ASP A 652 -26.65 -12.25 -34.47
N GLY A 653 -27.21 -13.12 -33.63
CA GLY A 653 -28.10 -14.22 -34.00
C GLY A 653 -27.40 -15.53 -34.35
N ARG A 654 -26.07 -15.60 -34.33
CA ARG A 654 -25.33 -16.85 -34.60
C ARG A 654 -25.39 -17.80 -33.42
N LEU A 655 -25.51 -19.10 -33.70
CA LEU A 655 -25.40 -20.17 -32.71
C LEU A 655 -23.97 -20.70 -32.68
N LEU A 656 -23.27 -20.51 -31.56
CA LEU A 656 -21.90 -20.97 -31.38
C LEU A 656 -21.75 -21.81 -30.12
N LEU A 657 -20.77 -22.72 -30.13
CA LEU A 657 -20.28 -23.32 -28.90
C LEU A 657 -19.46 -22.25 -28.16
N VAL A 658 -19.80 -22.00 -26.90
CA VAL A 658 -19.15 -21.02 -26.04
C VAL A 658 -18.74 -21.63 -24.71
N GLN A 659 -17.75 -21.03 -24.04
CA GLN A 659 -17.41 -21.35 -22.66
C GLN A 659 -17.13 -20.06 -21.88
N TRP A 660 -17.69 -19.96 -20.67
CA TRP A 660 -17.53 -18.80 -19.81
C TRP A 660 -16.37 -18.99 -18.82
N PHE A 661 -15.64 -17.90 -18.63
CA PHE A 661 -14.60 -17.72 -17.64
C PHE A 661 -14.95 -16.52 -16.78
N GLU A 662 -14.32 -16.34 -15.62
CA GLU A 662 -14.61 -15.20 -14.75
C GLU A 662 -14.50 -13.84 -15.47
N ARG A 663 -13.54 -13.70 -16.38
CA ARG A 663 -13.24 -12.42 -17.08
C ARG A 663 -13.53 -12.42 -18.58
N ALA A 664 -13.90 -13.56 -19.17
CA ALA A 664 -14.03 -13.68 -20.63
C ALA A 664 -15.07 -14.73 -21.04
N ARG A 665 -15.44 -14.70 -22.32
CA ARG A 665 -16.20 -15.77 -23.00
C ARG A 665 -15.43 -16.21 -24.23
N PHE A 666 -15.22 -17.52 -24.36
CA PHE A 666 -14.60 -18.11 -25.55
C PHE A 666 -15.70 -18.55 -26.50
N GLU A 667 -15.49 -18.37 -27.79
CA GLU A 667 -16.45 -18.67 -28.85
C GLU A 667 -15.76 -19.47 -29.94
N ASP A 668 -16.29 -20.65 -30.27
CA ASP A 668 -15.78 -21.46 -31.36
C ASP A 668 -16.43 -21.04 -32.69
N HIS A 669 -15.65 -20.42 -33.58
CA HIS A 669 -16.07 -20.00 -34.92
C HIS A 669 -15.64 -21.01 -36.00
N GLY A 670 -15.30 -22.25 -35.62
CA GLY A 670 -14.95 -23.32 -36.55
C GLY A 670 -13.66 -23.04 -37.31
N ALA A 671 -13.75 -22.76 -38.60
CA ALA A 671 -12.58 -22.52 -39.46
C ALA A 671 -11.77 -21.27 -39.04
N ASP A 672 -12.43 -20.29 -38.43
CA ASP A 672 -11.80 -19.06 -37.91
C ASP A 672 -11.19 -19.26 -36.51
N GLY A 673 -11.33 -20.46 -35.94
CA GLY A 673 -10.81 -20.83 -34.63
C GLY A 673 -11.62 -20.26 -33.46
N VAL A 674 -11.00 -20.29 -32.28
CA VAL A 674 -11.60 -19.73 -31.06
C VAL A 674 -11.32 -18.23 -30.98
N LEU A 675 -12.38 -17.44 -30.84
CA LEU A 675 -12.34 -16.00 -30.61
C LEU A 675 -12.80 -15.67 -29.19
N PHE A 676 -12.42 -14.49 -28.70
CA PHE A 676 -12.86 -13.96 -27.42
C PHE A 676 -14.03 -13.01 -27.64
N GLY A 677 -15.12 -13.28 -26.93
CA GLY A 677 -16.34 -12.48 -26.98
C GLY A 677 -16.10 -11.03 -26.62
N LEU A 678 -16.88 -10.14 -27.23
CA LEU A 678 -16.79 -8.69 -27.03
C LEU A 678 -17.61 -8.28 -25.80
N LEU A 679 -17.24 -8.83 -24.63
CA LEU A 679 -18.06 -8.69 -23.41
C LEU A 679 -18.15 -7.25 -22.90
N GLY A 680 -17.10 -6.43 -23.08
CA GLY A 680 -17.17 -5.01 -22.71
C GLY A 680 -18.20 -4.26 -23.57
N ASP A 681 -18.26 -4.62 -24.84
CA ASP A 681 -19.20 -4.11 -25.83
C ASP A 681 -20.64 -4.56 -25.57
N GLU A 682 -20.83 -5.82 -25.17
CA GLU A 682 -22.13 -6.36 -24.75
C GLU A 682 -22.64 -5.71 -23.48
N LEU A 683 -21.78 -5.52 -22.49
CA LEU A 683 -22.15 -4.87 -21.24
C LEU A 683 -22.56 -3.41 -21.45
N ALA A 684 -21.82 -2.67 -22.29
CA ALA A 684 -22.18 -1.31 -22.67
C ALA A 684 -23.55 -1.24 -23.36
N ARG A 685 -23.86 -2.20 -24.25
CA ARG A 685 -25.19 -2.34 -24.88
C ARG A 685 -26.29 -2.64 -23.85
N ALA A 686 -26.07 -3.61 -22.96
CA ALA A 686 -27.05 -4.00 -21.94
C ALA A 686 -27.42 -2.82 -21.03
N ARG A 687 -26.46 -1.93 -20.76
CA ARG A 687 -26.65 -0.73 -19.94
C ARG A 687 -27.11 0.51 -20.73
N ALA A 688 -27.34 0.38 -22.04
CA ALA A 688 -27.74 1.46 -22.94
C ALA A 688 -26.76 2.66 -22.97
N TRP A 689 -25.46 2.38 -22.91
CA TRP A 689 -24.38 3.38 -22.89
C TRP A 689 -23.78 3.67 -24.26
N ARG A 690 -24.50 3.41 -25.37
CA ARG A 690 -23.98 3.63 -26.73
C ARG A 690 -24.20 5.04 -27.25
#